data_AF-A0AAU8YBK1-F1
#
_entry.id   AF-A0AAU8YBK1-F1
#
_cell.length_a   1.000
_cell.length_b   1.000
_cell.length_c   1.000
_cell.angle_alpha   90.00
_cell.angle_beta   90.00
_cell.angle_gamma   90.00
#
_symmetry.space_group_name_H-M   'P 1'
#
loop_
_entity.id
_entity.type
_entity.pdbx_description
1 polymer ?
#
loop_
_entity_poly.entity_id
_entity_poly.type
_entity_poly.pdbx_seq_one_letter_code
_entity_poly.pdbx_strand_id
1 'polypeptide(L)'
;MNHSQQVPSRDQLLAKTGVLLIVDQITPPSGPVAKGVTPAVKERELALFIAVSDDGMVYAFNGHVDLGTGIRTSLAQIVAEELDVRMDQVHMVLGDTERAPNQGATIASATLQISAVPLRKAAATARRYLLQQAALRLGCPPEMLRIEDGTVIASNGSTLSFAELVQGENHQLHIADDAPLKAIEDYRLVGRSAPRVDIPGKATGELTYVHDMRLPNMLHGRVIRPPYAGHDSGDFVGNSLLAVDESSIAHLPGVVAVVVIRDFVGVVAEREEQAIRAAHELKVSWKPFTGKLPDLSDVAQAIRDNPRVQRTVLDQGDVDSGIANASQRLSRSYLWPYQLHASIGPSCALADFTAGQIRVWSGTQNPHLLRADLAWLLACDEARIEIIRMEAAGCYGRNCADDVCADAVLLSRAVQRPVRVQLTREQEHVWEPKGTAQLMEIDGGLNADGSVAAYDFQTSYPSNGAPTLALLLTGAVEPVPALFEMGDRTSIPPYDYQHMRVTINDMTPLVRASWMRGVSAMPNSFAHESYIDELAFAAGVDPVEYRLKHLSDPRAIDLVKATAERAQWQPHTRPMQTQAEGDVLRGRGFAYARYIHSKFPGFGAAWAAWVADVAVDRRTGEVAVTRVVIGHDAGMMVNPEGVRHQIHGNVIQSTSRVLKEQVSFEESTVASKEWGGYPILTFPELPAIDVMMLPRQHEPPMGSGESASVPSAAAIANAIFDATGIRFRELPITAERVRAALGGEGQGPDAPAPAQPSTKRSKWWFGSLAGLFGAALGMLATALPWRAEIAPVTPPGVGSWSAAMLERGRQVAAAGDCAVCHTVSGGKANAGGLAMDTPFGTLYSTNITPDPETGIGRWSFAAFERAMREGISRDGRHLYPAFPYTSFRNINDADMQALYAYLMSQTPVRQEAPANQMRFPFNQRPLMAGWNALFLQRGEYQPDPQRSAQWNRGAYLVDGLGHCTACHSPRNLMGAEKGGSSYLAGGMVDGWEAPALNALAKSSTPWSEDELFNYLSTGFSEKHGVAAGPMGPVVSELATLPKSDVRAIAHYLSSLEGEPQALAANAAPQVDTHVSLSNGERVFKGACLACHSDGLGPKLFGVSPSMAVNSNVHSDLPDNLLRVVLHGIPTPATRDLGYMPGFKDSLSDRQVADLAAYLRHRFAADKPAWQGLASKAAQVRANPGSH
;
A
#
# COMPACT_ATOMS: atom_id res chain seq x y z
N MET A 1 -6.96 12.53 -27.75
CA MET A 1 -6.71 13.85 -28.40
C MET A 1 -5.79 13.72 -29.60
N ASN A 2 -6.24 14.21 -30.77
CA ASN A 2 -5.40 14.44 -31.95
C ASN A 2 -4.25 15.40 -31.60
N HIS A 3 -3.04 15.11 -32.10
CA HIS A 3 -1.85 15.99 -32.06
C HIS A 3 -2.01 17.33 -32.82
N SER A 4 -3.23 17.82 -33.04
CA SER A 4 -3.52 18.81 -34.09
C SER A 4 -3.70 20.26 -33.63
N GLN A 5 -3.29 20.66 -32.42
CA GLN A 5 -2.96 22.05 -32.08
C GLN A 5 -2.20 22.10 -30.76
N GLN A 6 -0.88 22.24 -30.82
CA GLN A 6 -0.06 22.44 -29.63
C GLN A 6 -0.37 23.82 -29.07
N VAL A 7 -0.79 23.91 -27.80
CA VAL A 7 -1.04 25.19 -27.13
C VAL A 7 0.24 26.02 -27.18
N PRO A 8 0.22 27.24 -27.76
CA PRO A 8 1.39 28.10 -27.86
C PRO A 8 2.02 28.36 -26.48
N SER A 9 3.35 28.39 -26.42
CA SER A 9 4.09 28.89 -25.25
C SER A 9 3.82 30.37 -25.03
N ARG A 10 4.11 30.88 -23.82
CA ARG A 10 4.00 32.30 -23.52
C ARG A 10 4.82 33.14 -24.51
N ASP A 11 6.05 32.73 -24.78
CA ASP A 11 6.96 33.48 -25.66
C ASP A 11 6.51 33.44 -27.12
N GLN A 12 5.92 32.33 -27.57
CA GLN A 12 5.26 32.24 -28.88
C GLN A 12 4.07 33.21 -28.99
N LEU A 13 3.26 33.35 -27.93
CA LEU A 13 2.14 34.30 -27.92
C LEU A 13 2.60 35.74 -27.90
N LEU A 14 3.62 36.07 -27.09
CA LEU A 14 4.21 37.40 -27.04
C LEU A 14 4.77 37.83 -28.40
N ALA A 15 5.31 36.88 -29.20
CA ALA A 15 5.84 37.15 -30.54
C ALA A 15 4.79 37.05 -31.67
N LYS A 16 3.57 36.54 -31.40
CA LYS A 16 2.56 36.29 -32.43
C LYS A 16 1.94 37.60 -32.94
N THR A 17 1.68 37.70 -34.24
CA THR A 17 0.79 38.72 -34.83
C THR A 17 -0.63 38.17 -34.95
N GLY A 18 -1.66 39.01 -34.96
CA GLY A 18 -3.04 38.53 -34.94
C GLY A 18 -3.52 38.17 -33.54
N VAL A 19 -3.11 38.93 -32.52
CA VAL A 19 -3.37 38.58 -31.11
C VAL A 19 -3.53 39.80 -30.22
N LEU A 20 -4.48 39.71 -29.29
CA LEU A 20 -4.61 40.60 -28.13
C LEU A 20 -4.18 39.85 -26.87
N LEU A 21 -3.19 40.39 -26.19
CA LEU A 21 -2.61 39.86 -24.96
C LEU A 21 -2.95 40.77 -23.78
N ILE A 22 -3.53 40.18 -22.74
CA ILE A 22 -3.70 40.83 -21.44
C ILE A 22 -2.66 40.30 -20.48
N VAL A 23 -1.76 41.18 -20.07
CA VAL A 23 -0.58 40.87 -19.26
C VAL A 23 -0.56 41.70 -17.98
N ASP A 24 0.20 41.28 -16.98
CA ASP A 24 0.55 42.17 -15.87
C ASP A 24 1.83 41.72 -15.15
N GLN A 25 2.37 42.56 -14.28
CA GLN A 25 3.52 42.24 -13.44
C GLN A 25 3.07 41.50 -12.18
N ILE A 26 3.52 40.26 -12.00
CA ILE A 26 3.30 39.50 -10.77
C ILE A 26 4.59 39.37 -9.98
N THR A 27 4.48 39.24 -8.66
CA THR A 27 5.62 38.89 -7.81
C THR A 27 5.55 37.39 -7.55
N PRO A 28 6.46 36.58 -8.11
CA PRO A 28 6.48 35.15 -7.84
C PRO A 28 6.67 34.90 -6.34
N PRO A 29 6.03 33.86 -5.78
CA PRO A 29 6.34 33.45 -4.42
C PRO A 29 7.81 33.06 -4.31
N SER A 30 8.40 33.37 -3.16
CA SER A 30 9.75 32.92 -2.82
C SER A 30 9.82 31.39 -2.89
N GLY A 31 10.85 30.87 -3.55
CA GLY A 31 11.11 29.43 -3.64
C GLY A 31 11.62 28.84 -2.31
N PRO A 32 12.02 27.55 -2.30
CA PRO A 32 12.68 26.94 -1.16
C PRO A 32 13.96 27.74 -0.83
N VAL A 33 14.24 27.92 0.45
CA VAL A 33 15.49 28.53 0.92
C VAL A 33 16.19 27.61 1.91
N ALA A 34 17.51 27.55 1.81
CA ALA A 34 18.33 26.85 2.78
C ALA A 34 18.15 27.45 4.19
N LYS A 35 18.28 26.61 5.21
CA LYS A 35 18.16 27.01 6.62
C LYS A 35 19.13 28.15 6.95
N GLY A 36 18.62 29.24 7.52
CA GLY A 36 19.39 30.43 7.86
C GLY A 36 19.50 31.48 6.75
N VAL A 37 18.95 31.22 5.57
CA VAL A 37 18.90 32.17 4.46
C VAL A 37 17.51 32.80 4.39
N THR A 38 17.45 34.13 4.39
CA THR A 38 16.19 34.86 4.17
C THR A 38 15.74 34.62 2.72
N PRO A 39 14.48 34.19 2.48
CA PRO A 39 13.95 34.07 1.13
C PRO A 39 14.09 35.42 0.41
N ALA A 40 14.85 35.43 -0.69
CA ALA A 40 14.92 36.59 -1.55
C ALA A 40 13.55 36.84 -2.19
N VAL A 41 13.10 38.10 -2.19
CA VAL A 41 11.94 38.50 -2.99
C VAL A 41 12.32 38.31 -4.45
N LYS A 42 11.63 37.39 -5.14
CA LYS A 42 11.83 37.20 -6.58
C LYS A 42 11.44 38.48 -7.31
N GLU A 43 12.20 38.84 -8.33
CA GLU A 43 11.87 39.98 -9.20
C GLU A 43 10.48 39.78 -9.82
N ARG A 44 9.80 40.90 -10.10
CA ARG A 44 8.50 40.83 -10.77
C ARG A 44 8.67 40.25 -12.17
N GLU A 45 7.77 39.36 -12.55
CA GLU A 45 7.74 38.76 -13.88
C GLU A 45 6.48 39.18 -14.64
N LEU A 46 6.59 39.24 -15.97
CA LEU A 46 5.45 39.47 -16.85
C LEU A 46 4.60 38.19 -16.92
N ALA A 47 3.42 38.23 -16.32
CA ALA A 47 2.39 37.21 -16.43
C ALA A 47 1.47 37.47 -17.61
N LEU A 48 1.16 36.42 -18.37
CA LEU A 48 0.09 36.42 -19.36
C LEU A 48 -1.18 35.86 -18.71
N PHE A 49 -2.31 36.56 -18.84
CA PHE A 49 -3.60 36.13 -18.27
C PHE A 49 -4.57 35.66 -19.34
N ILE A 50 -4.70 36.42 -20.44
CA ILE A 50 -5.60 36.12 -21.56
C ILE A 50 -4.90 36.43 -22.88
N ALA A 51 -5.08 35.57 -23.87
CA ALA A 51 -4.75 35.81 -25.26
C ALA A 51 -5.98 35.56 -26.15
N VAL A 52 -6.46 36.59 -26.85
CA VAL A 52 -7.52 36.46 -27.87
C VAL A 52 -6.83 36.43 -29.23
N SER A 53 -6.96 35.32 -29.95
CA SER A 53 -6.20 35.03 -31.16
C SER A 53 -7.07 35.05 -32.41
N ASP A 54 -6.46 35.38 -33.56
CA ASP A 54 -7.08 35.43 -34.88
C ASP A 54 -7.50 34.06 -35.46
N ASP A 55 -7.18 32.97 -34.76
CA ASP A 55 -7.73 31.63 -34.99
C ASP A 55 -9.14 31.44 -34.38
N GLY A 56 -9.67 32.46 -33.72
CA GLY A 56 -10.98 32.44 -33.07
C GLY A 56 -10.98 31.84 -31.66
N MET A 57 -9.80 31.48 -31.13
CA MET A 57 -9.65 30.91 -29.79
C MET A 57 -9.26 31.98 -28.75
N VAL A 58 -9.77 31.80 -27.54
CA VAL A 58 -9.35 32.55 -26.35
C VAL A 58 -8.55 31.62 -25.46
N TYR A 59 -7.27 31.91 -25.26
CA TYR A 59 -6.42 31.20 -24.30
C TYR A 59 -6.42 31.97 -22.99
N ALA A 60 -6.57 31.27 -21.88
CA ALA A 60 -6.48 31.86 -20.55
C ALA A 60 -5.55 31.03 -19.66
N PHE A 61 -4.81 31.70 -18.79
CA PHE A 61 -3.68 31.11 -18.08
C PHE A 61 -3.79 31.28 -16.57
N ASN A 62 -3.50 30.22 -15.83
CA ASN A 62 -3.43 30.25 -14.37
C ASN A 62 -2.32 29.30 -13.86
N GLY A 63 -1.54 29.74 -12.89
CA GLY A 63 -0.44 28.95 -12.32
C GLY A 63 -0.90 27.78 -11.45
N HIS A 64 -2.14 27.79 -10.97
CA HIS A 64 -2.72 26.69 -10.20
C HIS A 64 -3.13 25.52 -11.11
N VAL A 65 -3.07 24.32 -10.56
CA VAL A 65 -3.47 23.06 -11.22
C VAL A 65 -4.83 22.55 -10.76
N ASP A 66 -5.53 21.84 -11.65
CA ASP A 66 -6.75 21.11 -11.30
C ASP A 66 -6.41 19.75 -10.68
N LEU A 67 -6.90 19.53 -9.46
CA LEU A 67 -6.67 18.32 -8.67
C LEU A 67 -7.92 17.44 -8.61
N GLY A 68 -8.79 17.55 -9.62
CA GLY A 68 -10.11 16.94 -9.61
C GLY A 68 -11.20 17.86 -9.06
N THR A 69 -10.89 19.14 -8.84
CA THR A 69 -11.81 20.15 -8.27
C THR A 69 -12.67 20.84 -9.31
N GLY A 70 -12.36 20.69 -10.60
CA GLY A 70 -13.12 21.32 -11.70
C GLY A 70 -12.79 22.80 -11.90
N ILE A 71 -11.65 23.28 -11.37
CA ILE A 71 -11.25 24.67 -11.51
C ILE A 71 -10.95 25.04 -12.97
N ARG A 72 -10.52 24.09 -13.81
CA ARG A 72 -10.32 24.34 -15.24
C ARG A 72 -11.61 24.83 -15.89
N THR A 73 -12.73 24.17 -15.56
CA THR A 73 -14.06 24.56 -16.02
C THR A 73 -14.49 25.89 -15.41
N SER A 74 -14.37 26.07 -14.08
CA SER A 74 -14.83 27.30 -13.43
C SER A 74 -14.07 28.55 -13.87
N LEU A 75 -12.74 28.47 -14.03
CA LEU A 75 -11.95 29.60 -14.54
C LEU A 75 -12.30 29.88 -16.01
N ALA A 76 -12.52 28.85 -16.83
CA ALA A 76 -12.94 29.04 -18.23
C ALA A 76 -14.31 29.73 -18.31
N GLN A 77 -15.23 29.35 -17.42
CA GLN A 77 -16.56 29.92 -17.30
C GLN A 77 -16.54 31.40 -16.91
N ILE A 78 -15.62 31.79 -16.03
CA ILE A 78 -15.37 33.19 -15.69
C ILE A 78 -14.94 33.99 -16.93
N VAL A 79 -13.98 33.48 -17.69
CA VAL A 79 -13.46 34.16 -18.89
C VAL A 79 -14.53 34.23 -19.97
N ALA A 80 -15.25 33.12 -20.19
CA ALA A 80 -16.30 33.02 -21.18
C ALA A 80 -17.47 33.99 -20.89
N GLU A 81 -17.90 34.07 -19.62
CA GLU A 81 -18.95 34.97 -19.16
C GLU A 81 -18.57 36.44 -19.41
N GLU A 82 -17.37 36.81 -19.01
CA GLU A 82 -16.94 38.20 -19.07
C GLU A 82 -16.55 38.61 -20.51
N LEU A 83 -16.28 37.69 -21.42
CA LEU A 83 -16.07 37.99 -22.84
C LEU A 83 -17.30 37.82 -23.73
N ASP A 84 -18.42 37.31 -23.19
CA ASP A 84 -19.59 36.89 -23.96
C ASP A 84 -19.22 35.94 -25.13
N VAL A 85 -18.39 34.93 -24.82
CA VAL A 85 -18.03 33.84 -25.74
C VAL A 85 -18.59 32.51 -25.24
N ARG A 86 -18.66 31.51 -26.13
CA ARG A 86 -19.02 30.15 -25.73
C ARG A 86 -17.88 29.49 -24.94
N MET A 87 -18.24 28.56 -24.06
CA MET A 87 -17.28 27.79 -23.26
C MET A 87 -16.24 27.04 -24.11
N ASP A 88 -16.63 26.53 -25.27
CA ASP A 88 -15.76 25.78 -26.19
C ASP A 88 -14.74 26.66 -26.94
N GLN A 89 -14.92 27.98 -26.91
CA GLN A 89 -13.96 28.95 -27.46
C GLN A 89 -12.85 29.31 -26.47
N VAL A 90 -12.96 28.91 -25.19
CA VAL A 90 -11.97 29.21 -24.15
C VAL A 90 -11.11 27.98 -23.84
N HIS A 91 -9.82 28.10 -24.09
CA HIS A 91 -8.82 27.10 -23.70
C HIS A 91 -8.09 27.54 -22.42
N MET A 92 -8.41 26.89 -21.29
CA MET A 92 -7.80 27.19 -19.99
C MET A 92 -6.53 26.36 -19.75
N VAL A 93 -5.38 27.01 -19.67
CA VAL A 93 -4.06 26.44 -19.42
C VAL A 93 -3.70 26.59 -17.94
N LEU A 94 -3.33 25.47 -17.30
CA LEU A 94 -3.15 25.38 -15.85
C LEU A 94 -1.77 24.82 -15.49
N GLY A 95 -1.01 25.56 -14.67
CA GLY A 95 0.22 25.13 -13.99
C GLY A 95 1.38 24.61 -14.85
N ASP A 96 1.30 24.79 -16.17
CA ASP A 96 2.42 24.54 -17.08
C ASP A 96 3.46 25.66 -16.92
N THR A 97 4.70 25.31 -16.59
CA THR A 97 5.68 26.32 -16.16
C THR A 97 6.27 27.17 -17.29
N GLU A 98 6.05 26.80 -18.56
CA GLU A 98 6.43 27.61 -19.73
C GLU A 98 5.28 28.49 -20.25
N ARG A 99 4.02 28.12 -19.95
CA ARG A 99 2.82 28.80 -20.44
C ARG A 99 2.13 29.66 -19.39
N ALA A 100 2.01 29.13 -18.18
CA ALA A 100 1.25 29.73 -17.10
C ALA A 100 2.13 30.57 -16.15
N PRO A 101 1.58 31.64 -15.57
CA PRO A 101 2.31 32.50 -14.63
C PRO A 101 2.59 31.81 -13.29
N ASN A 102 3.70 32.16 -12.62
CA ASN A 102 4.00 31.62 -11.29
C ASN A 102 3.16 32.29 -10.19
N GLN A 103 1.94 31.77 -10.01
CA GLN A 103 0.99 32.23 -9.00
C GLN A 103 1.09 31.44 -7.68
N GLY A 104 2.08 30.54 -7.56
CA GLY A 104 2.29 29.71 -6.39
C GLY A 104 1.55 28.37 -6.41
N ALA A 105 1.44 27.78 -5.22
CA ALA A 105 0.94 26.44 -4.99
C ALA A 105 -0.60 26.37 -5.01
N THR A 106 -1.18 25.29 -5.55
CA THR A 106 -2.63 25.03 -5.40
C THR A 106 -2.89 24.52 -3.98
N ILE A 107 -3.24 25.42 -3.07
CA ILE A 107 -3.46 25.10 -1.65
C ILE A 107 -4.70 25.77 -1.07
N ALA A 108 -5.16 25.23 0.05
CA ALA A 108 -6.07 25.90 0.98
C ALA A 108 -7.42 26.33 0.39
N SER A 109 -7.87 25.68 -0.68
CA SER A 109 -9.07 26.07 -1.44
C SER A 109 -9.00 27.47 -2.08
N ALA A 110 -7.81 28.06 -2.19
CA ALA A 110 -7.67 29.49 -2.47
C ALA A 110 -7.76 29.87 -3.96
N THR A 111 -7.71 28.91 -4.90
CA THR A 111 -7.61 29.21 -6.34
C THR A 111 -8.68 30.18 -6.84
N LEU A 112 -9.98 29.90 -6.62
CA LEU A 112 -11.04 30.82 -7.05
C LEU A 112 -11.04 32.11 -6.23
N GLN A 113 -10.78 32.03 -4.93
CA GLN A 113 -10.75 33.19 -4.03
C GLN A 113 -9.67 34.21 -4.45
N ILE A 114 -8.52 33.74 -4.93
CA ILE A 114 -7.39 34.58 -5.34
C ILE A 114 -7.46 34.93 -6.83
N SER A 115 -7.82 33.97 -7.69
CA SER A 115 -7.65 34.12 -9.14
C SER A 115 -8.89 34.62 -9.87
N ALA A 116 -10.09 34.50 -9.29
CA ALA A 116 -11.31 34.85 -10.01
C ALA A 116 -11.35 36.35 -10.36
N VAL A 117 -11.04 37.24 -9.40
CA VAL A 117 -11.12 38.69 -9.63
C VAL A 117 -10.08 39.19 -10.65
N PRO A 118 -8.78 38.86 -10.54
CA PRO A 118 -7.80 39.26 -11.55
C PRO A 118 -8.15 38.76 -12.96
N LEU A 119 -8.58 37.51 -13.07
CA LEU A 119 -8.94 36.92 -14.37
C LEU A 119 -10.19 37.58 -14.97
N ARG A 120 -11.19 37.92 -14.14
CA ARG A 120 -12.36 38.72 -14.56
C ARG A 120 -11.95 40.11 -15.04
N LYS A 121 -11.09 40.81 -14.31
CA LYS A 121 -10.59 42.13 -14.74
C LYS A 121 -9.81 42.05 -16.05
N ALA A 122 -9.02 41.00 -16.24
CA ALA A 122 -8.31 40.76 -17.49
C ALA A 122 -9.30 40.58 -18.66
N ALA A 123 -10.34 39.76 -18.46
CA ALA A 123 -11.38 39.54 -19.48
C ALA A 123 -12.18 40.82 -19.77
N ALA A 124 -12.54 41.60 -18.75
CA ALA A 124 -13.22 42.89 -18.93
C ALA A 124 -12.35 43.91 -19.68
N THR A 125 -11.02 43.91 -19.43
CA THR A 125 -10.05 44.75 -20.16
C THR A 125 -10.03 44.38 -21.65
N ALA A 126 -9.95 43.08 -21.96
CA ALA A 126 -10.03 42.59 -23.34
C ALA A 126 -11.37 42.95 -24.00
N ARG A 127 -12.50 42.72 -23.31
CA ARG A 127 -13.84 43.10 -23.81
C ARG A 127 -13.92 44.58 -24.17
N ARG A 128 -13.46 45.45 -23.26
CA ARG A 128 -13.46 46.91 -23.47
C ARG A 128 -12.65 47.28 -24.72
N TYR A 129 -11.47 46.70 -24.89
CA TYR A 129 -10.64 46.95 -26.06
C TYR A 129 -11.30 46.49 -27.36
N LEU A 130 -11.83 45.26 -27.38
CA LEU A 130 -12.48 44.69 -28.56
C LEU A 130 -13.72 45.51 -28.99
N LEU A 131 -14.54 45.98 -28.03
CA LEU A 131 -15.66 46.88 -28.32
C LEU A 131 -15.21 48.22 -28.87
N GLN A 132 -14.11 48.79 -28.37
CA GLN A 132 -13.54 50.04 -28.90
C GLN A 132 -13.05 49.86 -30.34
N GLN A 133 -12.34 48.76 -30.63
CA GLN A 133 -11.88 48.47 -32.00
C GLN A 133 -13.06 48.23 -32.95
N ALA A 134 -14.10 47.53 -32.51
CA ALA A 134 -15.30 47.33 -33.31
C ALA A 134 -16.05 48.65 -33.56
N ALA A 135 -16.18 49.51 -32.56
CA ALA A 135 -16.79 50.84 -32.68
C ALA A 135 -16.08 51.69 -33.73
N LEU A 136 -14.75 51.69 -33.72
CA LEU A 136 -13.93 52.40 -34.72
C LEU A 136 -14.14 51.86 -36.13
N ARG A 137 -14.18 50.53 -36.31
CA ARG A 137 -14.34 49.91 -37.63
C ARG A 137 -15.77 49.96 -38.18
N LEU A 138 -16.78 49.94 -37.30
CA LEU A 138 -18.20 49.99 -37.67
C LEU A 138 -18.76 51.42 -37.70
N GLY A 139 -18.00 52.41 -37.23
CA GLY A 139 -18.39 53.82 -37.25
C GLY A 139 -19.56 54.16 -36.33
N CYS A 140 -19.68 53.48 -35.18
CA CYS A 140 -20.75 53.74 -34.21
C CYS A 140 -20.22 53.79 -32.76
N PRO A 141 -20.95 54.40 -31.81
CA PRO A 141 -20.56 54.43 -30.41
C PRO A 141 -20.57 53.02 -29.78
N PRO A 142 -19.67 52.68 -28.83
CA PRO A 142 -19.63 51.38 -28.16
C PRO A 142 -20.96 50.97 -27.50
N GLU A 143 -21.79 51.93 -27.09
CA GLU A 143 -23.09 51.69 -26.46
C GLU A 143 -24.13 51.10 -27.43
N MET A 144 -23.89 51.20 -28.74
CA MET A 144 -24.73 50.61 -29.79
C MET A 144 -24.26 49.21 -30.23
N LEU A 145 -23.23 48.67 -29.56
CA LEU A 145 -22.65 47.37 -29.81
C LEU A 145 -23.06 46.38 -28.71
N ARG A 146 -23.31 45.14 -29.11
CA ARG A 146 -23.43 44.00 -28.18
C ARG A 146 -22.50 42.88 -28.63
N ILE A 147 -22.15 41.99 -27.71
CA ILE A 147 -21.37 40.80 -28.02
C ILE A 147 -22.29 39.58 -27.91
N GLU A 148 -22.17 38.70 -28.89
CA GLU A 148 -22.85 37.41 -28.89
C GLU A 148 -21.89 36.37 -29.48
N ASP A 149 -21.54 35.35 -28.68
CA ASP A 149 -20.64 34.25 -29.04
C ASP A 149 -19.31 34.70 -29.68
N GLY A 150 -18.67 35.73 -29.11
CA GLY A 150 -17.42 36.29 -29.61
C GLY A 150 -17.55 37.11 -30.91
N THR A 151 -18.77 37.47 -31.29
CA THR A 151 -19.06 38.37 -32.40
C THR A 151 -19.65 39.67 -31.87
N VAL A 152 -19.04 40.79 -32.23
CA VAL A 152 -19.59 42.12 -31.96
C VAL A 152 -20.65 42.44 -33.02
N ILE A 153 -21.85 42.76 -32.57
CA ILE A 153 -23.02 43.06 -33.40
C ILE A 153 -23.45 44.51 -33.16
N ALA A 154 -23.45 45.32 -34.22
CA ALA A 154 -23.97 46.68 -34.16
C ALA A 154 -25.49 46.72 -34.29
N SER A 155 -26.10 47.80 -33.81
CA SER A 155 -27.55 48.03 -33.88
C SER A 155 -28.12 48.03 -35.31
N ASN A 156 -27.29 48.30 -36.32
CA ASN A 156 -27.66 48.23 -37.75
C ASN A 156 -27.53 46.82 -38.36
N GLY A 157 -27.14 45.81 -37.57
CA GLY A 157 -26.96 44.43 -37.99
C GLY A 157 -25.56 44.08 -38.53
N SER A 158 -24.63 45.04 -38.63
CA SER A 158 -23.24 44.75 -39.04
C SER A 158 -22.50 43.97 -37.95
N THR A 159 -21.62 43.05 -38.33
CA THR A 159 -20.92 42.16 -37.40
C THR A 159 -19.40 42.16 -37.62
N LEU A 160 -18.65 42.00 -36.54
CA LEU A 160 -17.20 41.73 -36.55
C LEU A 160 -16.88 40.69 -35.48
N SER A 161 -16.18 39.62 -35.85
CA SER A 161 -15.66 38.63 -34.90
C SER A 161 -14.45 39.16 -34.14
N PHE A 162 -14.17 38.60 -32.96
CA PHE A 162 -12.92 38.88 -32.24
C PHE A 162 -11.67 38.59 -33.07
N ALA A 163 -11.70 37.54 -33.90
CA ALA A 163 -10.59 37.18 -34.79
C ALA A 163 -10.30 38.29 -35.81
N GLU A 164 -11.33 38.84 -36.46
CA GLU A 164 -11.18 39.97 -37.39
C GLU A 164 -10.63 41.21 -36.68
N LEU A 165 -11.07 41.46 -35.43
CA LEU A 165 -10.65 42.64 -34.66
C LEU A 165 -9.17 42.64 -34.27
N VAL A 166 -8.56 41.47 -34.09
CA VAL A 166 -7.13 41.37 -33.74
C VAL A 166 -6.23 41.04 -34.93
N GLN A 167 -6.81 40.75 -36.09
CA GLN A 167 -6.09 40.26 -37.27
C GLN A 167 -4.93 41.17 -37.69
N GLY A 168 -3.75 40.56 -37.88
CA GLY A 168 -2.56 41.23 -38.41
C GLY A 168 -1.82 42.14 -37.41
N GLU A 169 -2.34 42.33 -36.20
CA GLU A 169 -1.75 43.22 -35.19
C GLU A 169 -1.38 42.45 -33.91
N ASN A 170 -0.36 42.91 -33.19
CA ASN A 170 0.00 42.42 -31.86
C ASN A 170 -0.34 43.53 -30.86
N HIS A 171 -1.34 43.28 -30.02
CA HIS A 171 -1.77 44.20 -28.99
C HIS A 171 -1.44 43.64 -27.61
N GLN A 172 -0.69 44.40 -26.81
CA GLN A 172 -0.38 44.03 -25.43
C GLN A 172 -0.92 45.11 -24.49
N LEU A 173 -1.84 44.71 -23.60
CA LEU A 173 -2.47 45.60 -22.63
C LEU A 173 -2.22 45.11 -21.21
N HIS A 174 -2.03 46.05 -20.29
CA HIS A 174 -2.06 45.77 -18.87
C HIS A 174 -3.50 45.60 -18.37
N ILE A 175 -3.70 44.79 -17.32
CA ILE A 175 -5.00 44.69 -16.65
C ILE A 175 -5.41 46.09 -16.17
N ALA A 176 -6.58 46.54 -16.58
CA ALA A 176 -7.09 47.84 -16.17
C ALA A 176 -8.05 47.68 -15.00
N ASP A 177 -7.69 48.28 -13.86
CA ASP A 177 -8.50 48.23 -12.64
C ASP A 177 -9.87 48.91 -12.78
N ASP A 178 -9.98 49.84 -13.73
CA ASP A 178 -11.19 50.62 -14.03
C ASP A 178 -12.05 50.00 -15.15
N ALA A 179 -11.66 48.85 -15.70
CA ALA A 179 -12.47 48.18 -16.71
C ALA A 179 -13.82 47.77 -16.10
N PRO A 180 -14.96 48.21 -16.67
CA PRO A 180 -16.27 47.91 -16.10
C PRO A 180 -16.52 46.40 -16.18
N LEU A 181 -16.80 45.78 -15.03
CA LEU A 181 -17.19 44.38 -14.96
C LEU A 181 -18.66 44.22 -15.36
N LYS A 182 -19.00 43.05 -15.91
CA LYS A 182 -20.38 42.69 -16.23
C LYS A 182 -21.20 42.59 -14.94
N ALA A 183 -22.43 43.13 -14.97
CA ALA A 183 -23.36 43.05 -13.87
C ALA A 183 -23.80 41.59 -13.66
N ILE A 184 -24.07 41.20 -12.41
CA ILE A 184 -24.40 39.81 -12.05
C ILE A 184 -25.72 39.40 -12.70
N GLU A 185 -26.63 40.35 -12.88
CA GLU A 185 -27.94 40.20 -13.50
C GLU A 185 -27.83 39.79 -14.98
N ASP A 186 -26.71 40.13 -15.62
CA ASP A 186 -26.43 39.81 -17.02
C ASP A 186 -25.74 38.45 -17.20
N TYR A 187 -25.43 37.74 -16.11
CA TYR A 187 -24.72 36.47 -16.18
C TYR A 187 -25.53 35.37 -16.85
N ARG A 188 -24.90 34.67 -17.79
CA ARG A 188 -25.50 33.56 -18.55
C ARG A 188 -24.88 32.21 -18.22
N LEU A 189 -23.59 32.20 -17.92
CA LEU A 189 -22.75 31.06 -17.60
C LEU A 189 -22.46 31.00 -16.10
N VAL A 190 -21.83 32.01 -15.49
CA VAL A 190 -21.46 32.01 -14.06
C VAL A 190 -22.70 31.89 -13.17
N GLY A 191 -22.68 30.98 -12.20
CA GLY A 191 -23.85 30.64 -11.39
C GLY A 191 -24.74 29.55 -12.00
N ARG A 192 -24.41 29.05 -13.20
CA ARG A 192 -25.05 27.90 -13.85
C ARG A 192 -24.13 26.69 -13.85
N SER A 193 -24.73 25.50 -13.86
CA SER A 193 -24.01 24.24 -13.94
C SER A 193 -23.49 24.03 -15.37
N ALA A 194 -22.18 23.83 -15.49
CA ALA A 194 -21.54 23.45 -16.75
C ALA A 194 -20.85 22.09 -16.59
N PRO A 195 -20.94 21.18 -17.59
CA PRO A 195 -20.19 19.93 -17.58
C PRO A 195 -18.69 20.20 -17.47
N ARG A 196 -18.00 19.32 -16.74
CA ARG A 196 -16.55 19.41 -16.59
C ARG A 196 -15.85 19.02 -17.88
N VAL A 197 -14.91 19.87 -18.30
CA VAL A 197 -14.19 19.71 -19.57
C VAL A 197 -13.16 18.57 -19.53
N ASP A 198 -12.74 18.17 -18.32
CA ASP A 198 -11.74 17.13 -18.11
C ASP A 198 -12.33 15.71 -17.98
N ILE A 199 -13.66 15.57 -17.77
CA ILE A 199 -14.31 14.27 -17.54
C ILE A 199 -14.42 13.41 -18.80
N PRO A 200 -14.81 13.92 -19.98
CA PRO A 200 -14.97 13.07 -21.17
C PRO A 200 -13.74 12.22 -21.49
N GLY A 201 -12.54 12.83 -21.55
CA GLY A 201 -11.29 12.12 -21.82
C GLY A 201 -10.94 11.09 -20.75
N LYS A 202 -11.23 11.38 -19.47
CA LYS A 202 -11.06 10.42 -18.36
C LYS A 202 -12.01 9.22 -18.49
N ALA A 203 -13.27 9.48 -18.83
CA ALA A 203 -14.30 8.45 -18.94
C ALA A 203 -14.11 7.53 -20.16
N THR A 204 -13.54 8.04 -21.24
CA THR A 204 -13.26 7.27 -22.47
C THR A 204 -11.89 6.60 -22.49
N GLY A 205 -11.07 6.79 -21.45
CA GLY A 205 -9.71 6.23 -21.38
C GLY A 205 -8.75 6.87 -22.37
N GLU A 206 -8.97 8.13 -22.75
CA GLU A 206 -8.00 8.89 -23.53
C GLU A 206 -6.74 9.20 -22.72
N LEU A 207 -5.63 9.43 -23.42
CA LEU A 207 -4.34 9.83 -22.84
C LEU A 207 -4.49 11.13 -22.03
N THR A 208 -4.71 10.96 -20.73
CA THR A 208 -5.05 12.03 -19.79
C THR A 208 -4.15 11.98 -18.56
N TYR A 209 -3.85 10.78 -18.07
CA TYR A 209 -3.01 10.56 -16.90
C TYR A 209 -1.54 10.40 -17.28
N VAL A 210 -0.65 10.85 -16.40
CA VAL A 210 0.80 10.66 -16.56
C VAL A 210 1.20 9.18 -16.72
N HIS A 211 0.45 8.27 -16.12
CA HIS A 211 0.68 6.82 -16.18
C HIS A 211 0.62 6.25 -17.60
N ASP A 212 -0.22 6.85 -18.45
CA ASP A 212 -0.51 6.41 -19.81
C ASP A 212 0.45 7.00 -20.84
N MET A 213 1.20 8.04 -20.46
CA MET A 213 2.14 8.72 -21.34
C MET A 213 3.21 7.77 -21.88
N ARG A 214 3.48 7.88 -23.18
CA ARG A 214 4.54 7.17 -23.90
C ARG A 214 5.31 8.18 -24.73
N LEU A 215 6.63 8.19 -24.61
CA LEU A 215 7.52 9.04 -25.41
C LEU A 215 8.33 8.16 -26.38
N PRO A 216 8.75 8.71 -27.54
CA PRO A 216 9.68 8.01 -28.41
C PRO A 216 10.96 7.61 -27.65
N ASN A 217 11.42 6.38 -27.86
CA ASN A 217 12.63 5.81 -27.23
C ASN A 217 12.61 5.80 -25.69
N MET A 218 11.44 5.89 -25.07
CA MET A 218 11.27 5.88 -23.62
C MET A 218 11.77 4.58 -22.99
N LEU A 219 12.50 4.73 -21.88
CA LEU A 219 12.94 3.65 -20.99
C LEU A 219 12.11 3.64 -19.71
N HIS A 220 12.23 2.57 -18.94
CA HIS A 220 11.51 2.39 -17.69
C HIS A 220 12.47 2.32 -16.50
N GLY A 221 12.19 3.13 -15.49
CA GLY A 221 12.97 3.21 -14.26
C GLY A 221 12.23 2.63 -13.05
N ARG A 222 13.01 2.04 -12.14
CA ARG A 222 12.59 1.66 -10.79
C ARG A 222 13.64 2.09 -9.78
N VAL A 223 13.20 2.56 -8.62
CA VAL A 223 14.08 3.00 -7.53
C VAL A 223 14.09 1.97 -6.42
N ILE A 224 15.24 1.78 -5.79
CA ILE A 224 15.42 0.97 -4.59
C ILE A 224 15.56 1.94 -3.43
N ARG A 225 14.69 1.80 -2.41
CA ARG A 225 14.64 2.73 -1.28
C ARG A 225 15.54 2.25 -0.13
N PRO A 226 16.16 3.16 0.64
CA PRO A 226 17.04 2.83 1.75
C PRO A 226 16.26 2.34 3.00
N PRO A 227 16.92 1.81 4.06
CA PRO A 227 16.23 1.08 5.14
C PRO A 227 15.62 1.95 6.27
N TYR A 228 15.44 3.25 6.07
CA TYR A 228 14.97 4.20 7.10
C TYR A 228 13.63 4.86 6.75
N ALA A 229 12.70 4.09 6.19
CA ALA A 229 11.39 4.60 5.84
C ALA A 229 10.66 5.29 7.02
N GLY A 230 10.04 6.43 6.73
CA GLY A 230 9.40 7.27 7.75
C GLY A 230 10.34 8.31 8.39
N HIS A 231 11.66 8.20 8.18
CA HIS A 231 12.64 9.20 8.61
C HIS A 231 13.08 10.09 7.43
N ASP A 232 13.19 11.40 7.68
CA ASP A 232 13.72 12.39 6.75
C ASP A 232 14.80 13.29 7.37
N SER A 233 15.24 12.96 8.59
CA SER A 233 16.24 13.71 9.34
C SER A 233 17.25 12.82 10.08
N GLY A 234 18.42 13.38 10.39
CA GLY A 234 19.51 12.75 11.13
C GLY A 234 20.64 12.22 10.25
N ASP A 235 21.80 11.98 10.87
CA ASP A 235 23.08 11.69 10.18
C ASP A 235 23.04 10.46 9.26
N PHE A 236 22.14 9.50 9.54
CA PHE A 236 21.98 8.29 8.75
C PHE A 236 21.35 8.53 7.37
N VAL A 237 20.49 9.55 7.26
CA VAL A 237 19.73 9.86 6.05
C VAL A 237 20.67 10.39 4.97
N GLY A 238 20.70 9.73 3.80
CA GLY A 238 21.59 10.11 2.69
C GLY A 238 23.03 9.60 2.85
N ASN A 239 23.30 8.76 3.84
CA ASN A 239 24.65 8.26 4.19
C ASN A 239 24.68 6.76 4.53
N SER A 240 23.67 5.99 4.17
CA SER A 240 23.50 4.59 4.58
C SER A 240 24.06 3.57 3.58
N LEU A 241 24.23 3.90 2.30
CA LEU A 241 24.70 2.94 1.30
C LEU A 241 26.14 2.48 1.56
N LEU A 242 26.38 1.16 1.49
CA LEU A 242 27.71 0.56 1.55
C LEU A 242 28.19 0.08 0.19
N ALA A 243 27.37 -0.68 -0.53
CA ALA A 243 27.72 -1.26 -1.82
C ALA A 243 26.49 -1.63 -2.66
N VAL A 244 26.66 -1.63 -3.97
CA VAL A 244 25.70 -2.16 -4.95
C VAL A 244 26.43 -3.18 -5.82
N ASP A 245 25.92 -4.41 -5.89
CA ASP A 245 26.47 -5.48 -6.73
C ASP A 245 25.69 -5.57 -8.04
N GLU A 246 26.12 -4.82 -9.06
CA GLU A 246 25.50 -4.84 -10.40
C GLU A 246 25.60 -6.20 -11.09
N SER A 247 26.58 -7.03 -10.71
CA SER A 247 26.73 -8.37 -11.32
C SER A 247 25.56 -9.29 -10.98
N SER A 248 24.83 -9.01 -9.90
CA SER A 248 23.67 -9.81 -9.48
C SER A 248 22.53 -9.78 -10.51
N ILE A 249 22.48 -8.75 -11.37
CA ILE A 249 21.47 -8.59 -12.41
C ILE A 249 22.03 -8.67 -13.84
N ALA A 250 23.32 -8.95 -14.01
CA ALA A 250 23.96 -8.99 -15.33
C ALA A 250 23.37 -10.03 -16.29
N HIS A 251 22.68 -11.03 -15.74
CA HIS A 251 22.00 -12.08 -16.48
C HIS A 251 20.61 -11.66 -17.01
N LEU A 252 20.08 -10.50 -16.57
CA LEU A 252 18.78 -9.99 -16.98
C LEU A 252 18.89 -9.21 -18.31
N PRO A 253 18.08 -9.55 -19.33
CA PRO A 253 18.11 -8.82 -20.60
C PRO A 253 17.48 -7.44 -20.45
N GLY A 254 17.97 -6.46 -21.22
CA GLY A 254 17.38 -5.13 -21.38
C GLY A 254 17.62 -4.17 -20.22
N VAL A 255 18.45 -4.51 -19.23
CA VAL A 255 18.96 -3.54 -18.26
C VAL A 255 19.90 -2.58 -18.97
N VAL A 256 19.64 -1.28 -18.85
CA VAL A 256 20.39 -0.20 -19.50
C VAL A 256 21.41 0.42 -18.56
N ALA A 257 21.01 0.70 -17.31
CA ALA A 257 21.89 1.31 -16.32
C ALA A 257 21.43 1.03 -14.89
N VAL A 258 22.40 0.96 -13.97
CA VAL A 258 22.19 1.14 -12.52
C VAL A 258 22.76 2.51 -12.16
N VAL A 259 21.97 3.33 -11.47
CA VAL A 259 22.31 4.70 -11.10
C VAL A 259 22.43 4.78 -9.59
N VAL A 260 23.60 5.18 -9.10
CA VAL A 260 23.92 5.24 -7.68
C VAL A 260 24.45 6.63 -7.33
N ILE A 261 23.77 7.33 -6.42
CA ILE A 261 24.18 8.64 -5.90
C ILE A 261 23.91 8.65 -4.38
N ARG A 262 24.93 8.37 -3.57
CA ARG A 262 24.77 8.16 -2.11
C ARG A 262 23.64 7.15 -1.85
N ASP A 263 22.55 7.53 -1.20
CA ASP A 263 21.45 6.61 -0.88
C ASP A 263 20.39 6.53 -1.98
N PHE A 264 20.51 7.32 -3.05
CA PHE A 264 19.69 7.15 -4.23
C PHE A 264 20.23 6.00 -5.08
N VAL A 265 19.42 4.94 -5.22
CA VAL A 265 19.70 3.81 -6.11
C VAL A 265 18.52 3.60 -7.04
N GLY A 266 18.76 3.50 -8.34
CA GLY A 266 17.74 3.14 -9.31
C GLY A 266 18.26 2.35 -10.49
N VAL A 267 17.37 1.65 -11.17
CA VAL A 267 17.66 0.81 -12.33
C VAL A 267 16.82 1.31 -13.51
N VAL A 268 17.43 1.37 -14.69
CA VAL A 268 16.78 1.73 -15.94
C VAL A 268 16.84 0.53 -16.88
N ALA A 269 15.72 0.18 -17.50
CA ALA A 269 15.61 -0.91 -18.47
C ALA A 269 14.76 -0.51 -19.69
N GLU A 270 14.83 -1.31 -20.75
CA GLU A 270 14.07 -1.11 -21.98
C GLU A 270 12.56 -1.28 -21.79
N ARG A 271 12.15 -2.19 -20.90
CA ARG A 271 10.73 -2.47 -20.59
C ARG A 271 10.46 -2.43 -19.09
N GLU A 272 9.19 -2.20 -18.74
CA GLU A 272 8.79 -2.00 -17.35
C GLU A 272 9.02 -3.25 -16.48
N GLU A 273 8.65 -4.43 -16.97
CA GLU A 273 8.81 -5.69 -16.24
C GLU A 273 10.29 -6.06 -16.05
N GLN A 274 11.17 -5.62 -16.96
CA GLN A 274 12.62 -5.78 -16.79
C GLN A 274 13.15 -4.87 -15.68
N ALA A 275 12.72 -3.61 -15.63
CA ALA A 275 13.11 -2.67 -14.56
C ALA A 275 12.61 -3.14 -13.19
N ILE A 276 11.38 -3.67 -13.12
CA ILE A 276 10.81 -4.27 -11.89
C ILE A 276 11.67 -5.45 -11.43
N ARG A 277 11.94 -6.40 -12.34
CA ARG A 277 12.73 -7.59 -12.02
C ARG A 277 14.14 -7.24 -11.57
N ALA A 278 14.80 -6.33 -12.29
CA ALA A 278 16.14 -5.89 -11.96
C ALA A 278 16.20 -5.14 -10.61
N ALA A 279 15.23 -4.28 -10.30
CA ALA A 279 15.19 -3.62 -8.99
C ALA A 279 14.97 -4.59 -7.81
N HIS A 280 14.25 -5.69 -8.04
CA HIS A 280 14.03 -6.74 -7.03
C HIS A 280 15.24 -7.66 -6.85
N GLU A 281 15.97 -7.98 -7.92
CA GLU A 281 17.13 -8.89 -7.89
C GLU A 281 18.47 -8.19 -7.61
N LEU A 282 18.53 -6.86 -7.70
CA LEU A 282 19.75 -6.08 -7.42
C LEU A 282 20.13 -6.21 -5.95
N LYS A 283 21.34 -6.72 -5.69
CA LYS A 283 21.86 -6.84 -4.33
C LYS A 283 22.44 -5.50 -3.89
N VAL A 284 21.78 -4.88 -2.92
CA VAL A 284 22.21 -3.61 -2.31
C VAL A 284 22.52 -3.85 -0.83
N SER A 285 23.70 -3.42 -0.40
CA SER A 285 24.15 -3.49 0.98
C SER A 285 24.07 -2.11 1.64
N TRP A 286 23.29 -2.02 2.71
CA TRP A 286 23.12 -0.81 3.51
C TRP A 286 23.79 -0.98 4.88
N LYS A 287 24.16 0.13 5.52
CA LYS A 287 24.50 0.13 6.94
C LYS A 287 23.31 -0.43 7.75
N PRO A 288 23.53 -1.18 8.84
CA PRO A 288 22.45 -1.58 9.72
C PRO A 288 21.73 -0.34 10.26
N PHE A 289 20.43 -0.24 10.03
CA PHE A 289 19.62 0.83 10.58
C PHE A 289 19.20 0.46 12.00
N THR A 290 19.62 1.26 12.99
CA THR A 290 19.24 1.10 14.40
C THR A 290 18.46 2.30 14.92
N GLY A 291 18.06 3.21 14.02
CA GLY A 291 17.21 4.33 14.38
C GLY A 291 15.84 3.80 14.80
N LYS A 292 15.32 4.35 15.88
CA LYS A 292 13.96 4.06 16.34
C LYS A 292 13.10 5.28 16.07
N LEU A 293 11.89 5.04 15.58
CA LEU A 293 10.86 6.05 15.65
C LEU A 293 10.53 6.30 17.13
N PRO A 294 10.00 7.48 17.48
CA PRO A 294 9.33 7.65 18.76
C PRO A 294 8.30 6.52 18.98
N ASP A 295 8.00 6.18 20.23
CA ASP A 295 6.96 5.20 20.50
C ASP A 295 5.60 5.77 20.09
N LEU A 296 5.14 5.38 18.89
CA LEU A 296 3.88 5.83 18.31
C LEU A 296 2.73 4.86 18.63
N SER A 297 2.92 3.92 19.57
CA SER A 297 1.80 3.18 20.16
C SER A 297 0.95 4.07 21.09
N ASP A 298 1.55 5.11 21.66
CA ASP A 298 0.88 6.23 22.34
C ASP A 298 1.28 7.57 21.68
N VAL A 299 0.55 7.94 20.63
CA VAL A 299 0.81 9.15 19.84
C VAL A 299 0.68 10.42 20.68
N ALA A 300 -0.25 10.47 21.64
CA ALA A 300 -0.43 11.64 22.48
C ALA A 300 0.81 11.88 23.35
N GLN A 301 1.32 10.82 23.99
CA GLN A 301 2.52 10.91 24.81
C GLN A 301 3.74 11.28 23.97
N ALA A 302 3.92 10.69 22.80
CA ALA A 302 5.00 11.05 21.87
C ALA A 302 4.98 12.53 21.46
N ILE A 303 3.79 13.12 21.26
CA ILE A 303 3.65 14.55 20.97
C ILE A 303 3.99 15.41 22.20
N ARG A 304 3.59 15.00 23.41
CA ARG A 304 3.90 15.73 24.66
C ARG A 304 5.40 15.78 24.94
N ASP A 305 6.09 14.68 24.65
CA ASP A 305 7.53 14.53 24.86
C ASP A 305 8.37 15.26 23.79
N ASN A 306 7.75 15.65 22.67
CA ASN A 306 8.44 16.37 21.60
C ASN A 306 8.81 17.81 22.03
N PRO A 307 10.05 18.27 21.78
CA PRO A 307 10.43 19.66 22.05
C PRO A 307 9.54 20.65 21.31
N ARG A 308 9.10 21.70 22.03
CA ARG A 308 8.13 22.67 21.52
C ARG A 308 8.51 24.12 21.83
N VAL A 309 8.10 25.01 20.93
CA VAL A 309 8.11 26.46 21.12
C VAL A 309 6.66 26.92 21.27
N GLN A 310 6.37 27.62 22.37
CA GLN A 310 5.02 28.11 22.64
C GLN A 310 4.80 29.50 22.07
N ARG A 311 3.66 29.67 21.39
CA ARG A 311 3.22 30.94 20.84
C ARG A 311 1.75 31.17 21.17
N THR A 312 1.46 32.12 22.05
CA THR A 312 0.10 32.55 22.35
C THR A 312 -0.36 33.50 21.25
N VAL A 313 -1.41 33.10 20.52
CA VAL A 313 -1.93 33.84 19.36
C VAL A 313 -3.18 34.65 19.68
N LEU A 314 -3.82 34.34 20.81
CA LEU A 314 -4.93 35.10 21.38
C LEU A 314 -4.91 34.96 22.90
N ASP A 315 -5.11 36.07 23.61
CA ASP A 315 -5.28 36.11 25.06
C ASP A 315 -6.26 37.26 25.38
N GLN A 316 -7.50 36.91 25.71
CA GLN A 316 -8.62 37.83 25.87
C GLN A 316 -9.33 37.58 27.21
N GLY A 317 -9.58 38.66 27.95
CA GLY A 317 -10.20 38.60 29.27
C GLY A 317 -9.26 38.00 30.34
N ASP A 318 -9.82 37.70 31.52
CA ASP A 318 -9.10 37.02 32.61
C ASP A 318 -9.38 35.50 32.62
N VAL A 319 -8.61 34.75 31.84
CA VAL A 319 -8.80 33.30 31.65
C VAL A 319 -8.53 32.51 32.93
N ASP A 320 -7.47 32.85 33.65
CA ASP A 320 -7.06 32.12 34.85
C ASP A 320 -8.11 32.27 35.96
N SER A 321 -8.67 33.47 36.14
CA SER A 321 -9.81 33.71 37.05
C SER A 321 -11.08 33.02 36.57
N GLY A 322 -11.39 33.04 35.27
CA GLY A 322 -12.54 32.35 34.71
C GLY A 322 -12.50 30.83 34.95
N ILE A 323 -11.33 30.20 34.80
CA ILE A 323 -11.14 28.77 35.12
C ILE A 323 -11.27 28.52 36.62
N ALA A 324 -10.63 29.35 37.46
CA ALA A 324 -10.66 29.19 38.91
C ALA A 324 -12.07 29.32 39.50
N ASN A 325 -12.92 30.17 38.90
CA ASN A 325 -14.28 30.44 39.34
C ASN A 325 -15.34 29.62 38.59
N ALA A 326 -14.95 28.75 37.65
CA ALA A 326 -15.89 27.92 36.91
C ALA A 326 -16.68 27.01 37.87
N SER A 327 -18.01 27.07 37.77
CA SER A 327 -18.91 26.25 38.60
C SER A 327 -18.83 24.77 38.21
N GLN A 328 -18.53 24.50 36.94
CA GLN A 328 -18.22 23.17 36.43
C GLN A 328 -17.01 23.27 35.51
N ARG A 329 -15.87 22.70 35.91
CA ARG A 329 -14.66 22.63 35.08
C ARG A 329 -14.70 21.39 34.16
N LEU A 330 -14.35 21.56 32.89
CA LEU A 330 -14.31 20.52 31.87
C LEU A 330 -12.95 20.51 31.16
N SER A 331 -11.89 19.98 31.78
CA SER A 331 -10.62 19.79 31.07
C SER A 331 -10.70 18.58 30.12
N ARG A 332 -10.28 18.74 28.87
CA ARG A 332 -10.39 17.73 27.79
C ARG A 332 -9.14 17.68 26.92
N SER A 333 -8.83 16.47 26.44
CA SER A 333 -7.79 16.21 25.46
C SER A 333 -8.42 15.50 24.26
N TYR A 334 -8.07 15.95 23.05
CA TYR A 334 -8.51 15.40 21.77
C TYR A 334 -7.29 15.01 20.94
N LEU A 335 -7.34 13.85 20.27
CA LEU A 335 -6.21 13.31 19.52
C LEU A 335 -6.59 13.00 18.06
N TRP A 336 -5.80 13.54 17.14
CA TRP A 336 -5.84 13.26 15.71
C TRP A 336 -4.65 12.37 15.29
N PRO A 337 -4.88 11.26 14.57
CA PRO A 337 -3.82 10.30 14.22
C PRO A 337 -3.00 10.72 12.98
N TYR A 338 -1.86 10.06 12.76
CA TYR A 338 -1.18 10.11 11.47
C TYR A 338 -2.00 9.39 10.39
N GLN A 339 -2.03 9.95 9.18
CA GLN A 339 -2.82 9.44 8.05
C GLN A 339 -2.00 9.44 6.75
N LEU A 340 -2.39 8.60 5.78
CA LEU A 340 -1.83 8.59 4.43
C LEU A 340 -2.69 9.44 3.49
N HIS A 341 -2.08 10.06 2.47
CA HIS A 341 -2.86 10.62 1.37
C HIS A 341 -3.54 9.49 0.59
N ALA A 342 -2.88 8.33 0.50
CA ALA A 342 -3.44 7.09 -0.02
C ALA A 342 -4.10 7.28 -1.39
N SER A 343 -3.35 7.82 -2.35
CA SER A 343 -3.84 7.98 -3.73
C SER A 343 -4.17 6.62 -4.36
N ILE A 344 -5.23 6.54 -5.17
CA ILE A 344 -5.72 5.26 -5.71
C ILE A 344 -4.70 4.58 -6.63
N GLY A 345 -3.95 5.37 -7.39
CA GLY A 345 -2.78 4.91 -8.15
C GLY A 345 -1.48 5.39 -7.49
N PRO A 346 -0.41 4.57 -7.47
CA PRO A 346 0.91 5.03 -7.04
C PRO A 346 1.43 6.18 -7.91
N SER A 347 2.30 7.01 -7.34
CA SER A 347 2.88 8.16 -8.04
C SER A 347 3.72 7.71 -9.24
N CYS A 348 3.60 8.45 -10.35
CA CYS A 348 4.30 8.20 -11.62
C CYS A 348 4.75 9.53 -12.23
N ALA A 349 5.92 9.53 -12.88
CA ALA A 349 6.44 10.65 -13.65
C ALA A 349 7.26 10.19 -14.85
N LEU A 350 7.41 11.09 -15.83
CA LEU A 350 8.36 10.93 -16.93
C LEU A 350 9.29 12.13 -16.94
N ALA A 351 10.56 11.89 -17.24
CA ALA A 351 11.52 12.96 -17.50
C ALA A 351 12.25 12.71 -18.81
N ASP A 352 12.49 13.78 -19.56
CA ASP A 352 13.34 13.82 -20.74
C ASP A 352 14.43 14.86 -20.51
N PHE A 353 15.60 14.38 -20.08
CA PHE A 353 16.77 15.20 -19.81
C PHE A 353 17.64 15.32 -21.06
N THR A 354 17.92 16.55 -21.47
CA THR A 354 18.96 16.87 -22.45
C THR A 354 19.90 17.96 -21.92
N ALA A 355 21.02 18.18 -22.60
CA ALA A 355 21.94 19.26 -22.24
C ALA A 355 21.27 20.66 -22.32
N GLY A 356 20.37 20.87 -23.29
CA GLY A 356 19.73 22.17 -23.53
C GLY A 356 18.45 22.41 -22.72
N GLN A 357 17.59 21.39 -22.60
CA GLN A 357 16.27 21.50 -21.99
C GLN A 357 15.93 20.23 -21.20
N ILE A 358 15.19 20.38 -20.10
CA ILE A 358 14.72 19.29 -19.24
C ILE A 358 13.20 19.38 -19.18
N ARG A 359 12.50 18.33 -19.63
CA ARG A 359 11.04 18.26 -19.57
C ARG A 359 10.60 17.19 -18.60
N VAL A 360 9.63 17.52 -17.75
CA VAL A 360 9.11 16.60 -16.74
C VAL A 360 7.59 16.58 -16.81
N TRP A 361 7.02 15.42 -17.15
CA TRP A 361 5.58 15.20 -17.09
C TRP A 361 5.23 14.73 -15.68
N SER A 362 4.42 15.54 -15.00
CA SER A 362 4.21 15.41 -13.56
C SER A 362 2.74 15.46 -13.18
N GLY A 363 2.39 14.68 -12.16
CA GLY A 363 1.13 14.75 -11.44
C GLY A 363 1.13 15.74 -10.27
N THR A 364 2.20 16.53 -10.10
CA THR A 364 2.39 17.43 -8.95
C THR A 364 1.24 18.41 -8.75
N GLN A 365 0.98 18.76 -7.48
CA GLN A 365 0.12 19.88 -7.11
C GLN A 365 0.82 21.24 -7.20
N ASN A 366 2.17 21.26 -7.21
CA ASN A 366 2.97 22.48 -7.09
C ASN A 366 4.06 22.56 -8.18
N PRO A 367 3.70 22.75 -9.47
CA PRO A 367 4.66 22.70 -10.58
C PRO A 367 5.85 23.65 -10.44
N HIS A 368 5.63 24.90 -10.06
CA HIS A 368 6.72 25.88 -9.92
C HIS A 368 7.65 25.58 -8.73
N LEU A 369 7.12 25.01 -7.64
CA LEU A 369 7.95 24.60 -6.49
C LEU A 369 8.77 23.37 -6.83
N LEU A 370 8.16 22.38 -7.51
CA LEU A 370 8.87 21.23 -8.05
C LEU A 370 9.99 21.66 -9.01
N ARG A 371 9.74 22.64 -9.89
CA ARG A 371 10.77 23.19 -10.78
C ARG A 371 11.97 23.71 -10.00
N ALA A 372 11.75 24.44 -8.91
CA ALA A 372 12.81 24.94 -8.05
C ALA A 372 13.57 23.81 -7.33
N ASP A 373 12.88 22.81 -6.79
CA ASP A 373 13.49 21.63 -6.16
C ASP A 373 14.37 20.85 -7.16
N LEU A 374 13.89 20.68 -8.40
CA LEU A 374 14.65 19.99 -9.45
C LEU A 374 15.85 20.82 -9.93
N ALA A 375 15.71 22.14 -10.03
CA ALA A 375 16.82 23.03 -10.34
C ALA A 375 17.93 22.94 -9.27
N TRP A 376 17.54 22.90 -7.99
CA TRP A 376 18.47 22.68 -6.88
C TRP A 376 19.14 21.29 -6.98
N LEU A 377 18.35 20.23 -7.13
CA LEU A 377 18.86 18.85 -7.26
C LEU A 377 19.87 18.68 -8.41
N LEU A 378 19.64 19.39 -9.52
CA LEU A 378 20.47 19.33 -10.72
C LEU A 378 21.60 20.38 -10.74
N ALA A 379 21.60 21.31 -9.78
CA ALA A 379 22.46 22.50 -9.78
C ALA A 379 22.41 23.25 -11.11
N CYS A 380 21.20 23.54 -11.62
CA CYS A 380 21.00 24.27 -12.86
C CYS A 380 19.99 25.42 -12.72
N ASP A 381 19.87 26.24 -13.77
CA ASP A 381 18.87 27.30 -13.83
C ASP A 381 17.43 26.72 -13.94
N GLU A 382 16.46 27.33 -13.24
CA GLU A 382 15.04 26.96 -13.32
C GLU A 382 14.49 27.05 -14.75
N ALA A 383 14.95 28.00 -15.56
CA ALA A 383 14.48 28.24 -16.93
C ALA A 383 14.83 27.10 -17.90
N ARG A 384 15.75 26.20 -17.52
CA ARG A 384 16.05 24.98 -18.28
C ARG A 384 15.01 23.87 -18.08
N ILE A 385 14.11 24.02 -17.11
CA ILE A 385 13.20 22.96 -16.68
C ILE A 385 11.74 23.36 -16.98
N GLU A 386 11.09 22.57 -17.83
CA GLU A 386 9.65 22.63 -18.07
C GLU A 386 8.96 21.53 -17.24
N ILE A 387 8.04 21.92 -16.36
CA ILE A 387 7.10 21.00 -15.73
C ILE A 387 5.79 21.03 -16.52
N ILE A 388 5.51 19.91 -17.17
CA ILE A 388 4.29 19.69 -17.95
C ILE A 388 3.29 18.99 -17.03
N ARG A 389 2.27 19.73 -16.59
CA ARG A 389 1.25 19.19 -15.68
C ARG A 389 0.29 18.24 -16.42
N MET A 390 0.26 16.99 -15.97
CA MET A 390 -0.63 15.91 -16.42
C MET A 390 -1.60 15.51 -15.30
N GLU A 391 -2.78 14.95 -15.61
CA GLU A 391 -3.66 14.42 -14.57
C GLU A 391 -2.97 13.28 -13.79
N ALA A 392 -3.32 13.15 -12.51
CA ALA A 392 -2.73 12.19 -11.58
C ALA A 392 -3.83 11.39 -10.86
N ALA A 393 -3.46 10.28 -10.23
CA ALA A 393 -4.40 9.38 -9.54
C ALA A 393 -4.86 9.88 -8.15
N GLY A 394 -4.92 11.20 -7.98
CA GLY A 394 -5.13 11.90 -6.71
C GLY A 394 -3.82 12.35 -6.04
N CYS A 395 -3.91 13.38 -5.21
CA CYS A 395 -2.79 13.83 -4.36
C CYS A 395 -3.25 14.24 -2.95
N TYR A 396 -4.43 14.86 -2.82
CA TYR A 396 -5.08 15.24 -1.55
C TYR A 396 -4.18 16.00 -0.58
N GLY A 397 -3.19 16.73 -1.11
CA GLY A 397 -2.02 17.21 -0.39
C GLY A 397 -0.74 16.87 -1.14
N ARG A 398 0.40 16.85 -0.44
CA ARG A 398 1.69 16.47 -1.04
C ARG A 398 2.00 14.99 -0.77
N ASN A 399 1.67 14.12 -1.72
CA ASN A 399 2.10 12.73 -1.74
C ASN A 399 3.47 12.57 -2.46
N CYS A 400 3.82 11.36 -2.90
CA CYS A 400 5.07 11.08 -3.63
C CYS A 400 5.15 11.64 -5.06
N ALA A 401 4.16 12.39 -5.55
CA ALA A 401 4.15 12.90 -6.92
C ALA A 401 5.37 13.77 -7.25
N ASP A 402 5.88 14.53 -6.27
CA ASP A 402 7.10 15.33 -6.41
C ASP A 402 8.35 14.45 -6.32
N ASP A 403 8.36 13.49 -5.39
CA ASP A 403 9.48 12.57 -5.14
C ASP A 403 9.81 11.75 -6.41
N VAL A 404 8.78 11.19 -7.07
CA VAL A 404 8.96 10.38 -8.28
C VAL A 404 9.40 11.20 -9.50
N CYS A 405 9.11 12.51 -9.53
CA CYS A 405 9.61 13.40 -10.58
C CYS A 405 11.13 13.57 -10.47
N ALA A 406 11.62 13.76 -9.25
CA ALA A 406 13.05 13.83 -9.00
C ALA A 406 13.76 12.51 -9.32
N ASP A 407 13.15 11.38 -8.96
CA ASP A 407 13.65 10.05 -9.35
C ASP A 407 13.77 9.93 -10.88
N ALA A 408 12.72 10.28 -11.64
CA ALA A 408 12.70 10.18 -13.10
C ALA A 408 13.76 11.07 -13.76
N VAL A 409 13.94 12.29 -13.26
CA VAL A 409 14.95 13.24 -13.77
C VAL A 409 16.37 12.72 -13.56
N LEU A 410 16.69 12.18 -12.38
CA LEU A 410 18.01 11.62 -12.10
C LEU A 410 18.33 10.43 -13.01
N LEU A 411 17.35 9.55 -13.21
CA LEU A 411 17.52 8.38 -14.10
C LEU A 411 17.62 8.79 -15.57
N SER A 412 16.77 9.71 -16.04
CA SER A 412 16.84 10.23 -17.41
C SER A 412 18.17 10.91 -17.70
N ARG A 413 18.69 11.71 -16.74
CA ARG A 413 20.01 12.33 -16.83
C ARG A 413 21.13 11.29 -16.99
N ALA A 414 21.05 10.17 -16.27
CA ALA A 414 22.09 9.15 -16.34
C ALA A 414 22.17 8.47 -17.72
N VAL A 415 21.03 8.31 -18.41
CA VAL A 415 20.95 7.59 -19.69
C VAL A 415 20.76 8.49 -20.92
N GLN A 416 20.58 9.80 -20.74
CA GLN A 416 20.34 10.79 -21.80
C GLN A 416 19.18 10.40 -22.73
N ARG A 417 18.12 9.82 -22.16
CA ARG A 417 16.90 9.37 -22.85
C ARG A 417 15.69 9.59 -21.95
N PRO A 418 14.46 9.66 -22.51
CA PRO A 418 13.26 9.73 -21.69
C PRO A 418 13.13 8.52 -20.77
N VAL A 419 12.85 8.72 -19.49
CA VAL A 419 12.65 7.65 -18.49
C VAL A 419 11.32 7.87 -17.78
N ARG A 420 10.49 6.81 -17.76
CA ARG A 420 9.27 6.72 -16.95
C ARG A 420 9.54 6.00 -15.65
N VAL A 421 9.19 6.61 -14.52
CA VAL A 421 9.29 6.00 -13.19
C VAL A 421 7.91 5.93 -12.56
N GLN A 422 7.58 4.78 -11.98
CA GLN A 422 6.36 4.57 -11.21
C GLN A 422 6.73 3.83 -9.92
N LEU A 423 6.21 4.32 -8.80
CA LEU A 423 6.39 3.66 -7.50
C LEU A 423 5.50 2.42 -7.39
N THR A 424 5.92 1.45 -6.58
CA THR A 424 5.02 0.38 -6.16
C THR A 424 4.03 0.90 -5.11
N ARG A 425 2.92 0.19 -4.86
CA ARG A 425 1.99 0.52 -3.77
C ARG A 425 2.70 0.58 -2.41
N GLU A 426 3.55 -0.40 -2.13
CA GLU A 426 4.37 -0.42 -0.92
C GLU A 426 5.25 0.84 -0.82
N GLN A 427 5.98 1.18 -1.89
CA GLN A 427 6.82 2.36 -1.90
C GLN A 427 6.01 3.64 -1.70
N GLU A 428 4.84 3.77 -2.33
CA GLU A 428 3.95 4.91 -2.12
C GLU A 428 3.57 5.02 -0.63
N HIS A 429 2.97 3.97 -0.04
CA HIS A 429 2.47 4.03 1.34
C HIS A 429 3.57 4.22 2.36
N VAL A 430 4.72 3.56 2.17
CA VAL A 430 5.83 3.62 3.12
C VAL A 430 6.51 4.98 3.04
N TRP A 431 6.76 5.50 1.84
CA TRP A 431 7.55 6.73 1.65
C TRP A 431 6.74 8.01 1.51
N GLU A 432 5.45 7.96 1.20
CA GLU A 432 4.66 9.20 1.13
C GLU A 432 4.75 9.94 2.46
N PRO A 433 4.95 11.26 2.45
CA PRO A 433 5.00 11.99 3.71
C PRO A 433 3.59 11.95 4.33
N LYS A 434 3.49 11.66 5.63
CA LYS A 434 2.19 11.43 6.30
C LYS A 434 1.43 12.74 6.55
N GLY A 435 0.10 12.68 6.55
CA GLY A 435 -0.72 13.67 7.24
C GLY A 435 -0.41 13.61 8.73
N THR A 436 0.00 14.73 9.32
CA THR A 436 0.57 14.76 10.67
C THR A 436 -0.50 14.58 11.76
N ALA A 437 -0.12 13.90 12.84
CA ALA A 437 -0.93 13.78 14.05
C ALA A 437 -1.01 15.12 14.79
N GLN A 438 -2.01 15.27 15.66
CA GLN A 438 -2.20 16.49 16.42
C GLN A 438 -2.84 16.22 17.77
N LEU A 439 -2.33 16.87 18.81
CA LEU A 439 -2.90 16.83 20.16
C LEU A 439 -3.50 18.21 20.47
N MET A 440 -4.78 18.24 20.80
CA MET A 440 -5.51 19.45 21.18
C MET A 440 -6.01 19.32 22.61
N GLU A 441 -5.75 20.33 23.43
CA GLU A 441 -6.10 20.34 24.84
C GLU A 441 -6.92 21.59 25.14
N ILE A 442 -8.01 21.41 25.89
CA ILE A 442 -8.89 22.49 26.32
C ILE A 442 -9.02 22.41 27.83
N ASP A 443 -8.77 23.52 28.52
CA ASP A 443 -9.15 23.73 29.91
C ASP A 443 -10.13 24.91 30.00
N GLY A 444 -11.10 24.80 30.90
CA GLY A 444 -12.24 25.70 30.88
C GLY A 444 -13.45 25.09 31.55
N GLY A 445 -14.62 25.66 31.30
CA GLY A 445 -15.85 25.18 31.91
C GLY A 445 -17.03 26.13 31.81
N LEU A 446 -18.02 25.89 32.66
CA LEU A 446 -19.27 26.63 32.73
C LEU A 446 -19.40 27.41 34.04
N ASN A 447 -20.03 28.58 33.95
CA ASN A 447 -20.61 29.29 35.07
C ASN A 447 -21.91 28.61 35.54
N ALA A 448 -22.41 28.97 36.71
CA ALA A 448 -23.63 28.41 37.28
C ALA A 448 -24.90 28.63 36.41
N ASP A 449 -24.88 29.65 35.53
CA ASP A 449 -25.96 29.97 34.60
C ASP A 449 -25.85 29.22 33.25
N GLY A 450 -24.84 28.37 33.08
CA GLY A 450 -24.58 27.63 31.85
C GLY A 450 -23.82 28.40 30.77
N SER A 451 -23.40 29.65 31.03
CA SER A 451 -22.48 30.39 30.15
C SER A 451 -21.04 29.86 30.28
N VAL A 452 -20.22 30.07 29.25
CA VAL A 452 -18.80 29.65 29.26
C VAL A 452 -18.01 30.51 30.24
N ALA A 453 -17.41 29.88 31.25
CA ALA A 453 -16.59 30.55 32.25
C ALA A 453 -15.23 30.97 31.69
N ALA A 454 -14.57 30.05 30.99
CA ALA A 454 -13.30 30.29 30.29
C ALA A 454 -13.04 29.21 29.24
N TYR A 455 -12.19 29.55 28.27
CA TYR A 455 -11.74 28.68 27.20
C TYR A 455 -10.22 28.86 26.97
N ASP A 456 -9.40 27.97 27.53
CA ASP A 456 -7.95 27.93 27.30
C ASP A 456 -7.63 26.73 26.39
N PHE A 457 -7.31 27.02 25.12
CA PHE A 457 -7.00 26.02 24.12
C PHE A 457 -5.52 25.98 23.80
N GLN A 458 -4.96 24.78 23.80
CA GLN A 458 -3.60 24.51 23.37
C GLN A 458 -3.59 23.47 22.26
N THR A 459 -2.76 23.68 21.25
CA THR A 459 -2.65 22.75 20.13
C THR A 459 -1.19 22.44 19.81
N SER A 460 -0.90 21.15 19.67
CA SER A 460 0.44 20.60 19.50
C SER A 460 0.53 19.85 18.18
N TYR A 461 1.26 20.43 17.23
CA TYR A 461 1.27 20.01 15.84
C TYR A 461 2.71 19.81 15.32
N PRO A 462 3.20 18.55 15.22
CA PRO A 462 4.44 18.24 14.54
C PRO A 462 4.46 18.76 13.10
N SER A 463 5.52 19.50 12.79
CA SER A 463 5.73 20.14 11.50
C SER A 463 5.64 19.16 10.32
N ASN A 464 5.16 19.66 9.18
CA ASN A 464 4.79 18.85 8.02
C ASN A 464 5.33 19.45 6.71
N GLY A 465 6.62 19.76 6.68
CA GLY A 465 7.32 20.35 5.53
C GLY A 465 8.43 19.46 4.99
N ALA A 466 8.20 18.15 4.86
CA ALA A 466 9.19 17.22 4.34
C ALA A 466 9.77 17.72 2.99
N PRO A 467 11.08 17.64 2.74
CA PRO A 467 11.65 18.00 1.44
C PRO A 467 11.35 16.93 0.37
N THR A 468 11.65 17.25 -0.90
CA THR A 468 11.61 16.26 -1.98
C THR A 468 12.70 15.21 -1.74
N LEU A 469 12.31 13.94 -1.70
CA LEU A 469 13.10 12.85 -1.13
C LEU A 469 14.49 12.74 -1.77
N ALA A 470 14.58 12.86 -3.09
CA ALA A 470 15.86 12.79 -3.80
C ALA A 470 16.87 13.87 -3.38
N LEU A 471 16.44 15.03 -2.90
CA LEU A 471 17.34 16.05 -2.35
C LEU A 471 18.09 15.53 -1.12
N LEU A 472 17.39 14.77 -0.26
CA LEU A 472 17.98 14.13 0.91
C LEU A 472 18.85 12.92 0.52
N LEU A 473 18.32 12.04 -0.34
CA LEU A 473 19.02 10.80 -0.71
C LEU A 473 20.35 11.05 -1.42
N THR A 474 20.42 12.13 -2.22
CA THR A 474 21.64 12.57 -2.90
C THR A 474 22.52 13.50 -2.05
N GLY A 475 22.01 13.92 -0.88
CA GLY A 475 22.64 14.89 0.01
C GLY A 475 22.82 16.28 -0.63
N ALA A 476 21.95 16.65 -1.57
CA ALA A 476 21.84 18.01 -2.09
C ALA A 476 21.29 18.98 -1.02
N VAL A 477 20.54 18.45 -0.05
CA VAL A 477 20.06 19.16 1.15
C VAL A 477 20.39 18.35 2.39
N GLU A 478 20.77 19.04 3.46
CA GLU A 478 21.04 18.43 4.76
C GLU A 478 19.76 17.90 5.43
N PRO A 479 19.76 16.68 6.02
CA PRO A 479 18.60 16.05 6.63
C PRO A 479 18.33 16.61 8.03
N VAL A 480 17.94 17.88 8.11
CA VAL A 480 17.71 18.61 9.37
C VAL A 480 16.21 18.77 9.61
N PRO A 481 15.68 18.42 10.81
CA PRO A 481 14.28 18.63 11.09
C PRO A 481 13.97 20.13 11.17
N ALA A 482 13.00 20.57 10.37
CA ALA A 482 12.57 21.96 10.29
C ALA A 482 11.27 22.18 11.07
N LEU A 483 11.21 23.29 11.81
CA LEU A 483 10.02 23.75 12.52
C LEU A 483 9.27 24.76 11.64
N PHE A 484 7.96 24.57 11.50
CA PHE A 484 7.04 25.43 10.76
C PHE A 484 5.84 25.82 11.63
N GLU A 485 5.42 27.09 11.53
CA GLU A 485 4.21 27.63 12.16
C GLU A 485 2.96 27.19 11.38
N MET A 486 2.52 25.94 11.56
CA MET A 486 1.45 25.34 10.75
C MET A 486 0.27 24.76 11.57
N GLY A 487 0.40 24.70 12.90
CA GLY A 487 -0.65 24.19 13.80
C GLY A 487 -1.82 25.16 14.01
N ASP A 488 -1.71 26.40 13.51
CA ASP A 488 -2.60 27.52 13.84
C ASP A 488 -3.80 27.71 12.90
N ARG A 489 -3.97 26.89 11.86
CA ARG A 489 -5.15 26.95 10.98
C ARG A 489 -6.43 26.61 11.74
N THR A 490 -7.44 27.47 11.64
CA THR A 490 -8.71 27.38 12.41
C THR A 490 -8.45 27.09 13.90
N SER A 491 -7.42 27.69 14.51
CA SER A 491 -7.09 27.48 15.94
C SER A 491 -7.89 28.38 16.89
N ILE A 492 -8.45 29.47 16.37
CA ILE A 492 -9.40 30.31 17.11
C ILE A 492 -10.79 29.74 16.84
N PRO A 493 -11.55 29.33 17.88
CA PRO A 493 -12.91 28.84 17.69
C PRO A 493 -13.81 29.97 17.16
N PRO A 494 -14.88 29.65 16.40
CA PRO A 494 -15.76 30.66 15.81
C PRO A 494 -16.75 31.28 16.82
N TYR A 495 -16.53 31.10 18.12
CA TYR A 495 -17.47 31.44 19.19
C TYR A 495 -16.96 32.58 20.05
N ASP A 496 -17.87 33.50 20.40
CA ASP A 496 -17.58 34.63 21.25
C ASP A 496 -17.60 34.21 22.73
N TYR A 497 -16.40 33.95 23.26
CA TYR A 497 -16.16 33.70 24.69
C TYR A 497 -15.55 34.94 25.35
N GLN A 498 -16.01 35.25 26.57
CA GLN A 498 -15.50 36.39 27.32
C GLN A 498 -14.03 36.23 27.73
N HIS A 499 -13.68 35.01 28.15
CA HIS A 499 -12.37 34.63 28.66
C HIS A 499 -11.78 33.55 27.76
N MET A 500 -10.87 33.90 26.86
CA MET A 500 -10.33 33.00 25.84
C MET A 500 -8.82 33.17 25.65
N ARG A 501 -8.10 32.05 25.72
CA ARG A 501 -6.66 31.96 25.41
C ARG A 501 -6.43 30.85 24.39
N VAL A 502 -5.56 31.11 23.41
CA VAL A 502 -5.21 30.17 22.33
C VAL A 502 -3.69 30.14 22.22
N THR A 503 -3.11 28.97 22.49
CA THR A 503 -1.66 28.73 22.45
C THR A 503 -1.30 27.63 21.46
N ILE A 504 -0.31 27.91 20.61
CA ILE A 504 0.22 26.97 19.63
C ILE A 504 1.57 26.45 20.13
N ASN A 505 1.74 25.14 20.16
CA ASN A 505 2.99 24.46 20.45
C ASN A 505 3.64 24.04 19.11
N ASP A 506 4.48 24.92 18.55
CA ASP A 506 5.20 24.66 17.30
C ASP A 506 6.38 23.71 17.58
N MET A 507 6.52 22.64 16.78
CA MET A 507 7.49 21.57 17.04
C MET A 507 8.00 20.91 15.75
N THR A 508 9.18 20.29 15.81
CA THR A 508 9.78 19.54 14.68
C THR A 508 9.00 18.26 14.34
N PRO A 509 9.13 17.73 13.11
CA PRO A 509 8.47 16.48 12.73
C PRO A 509 8.92 15.30 13.62
N LEU A 510 7.99 14.40 13.97
CA LEU A 510 8.30 13.09 14.57
C LEU A 510 8.51 12.01 13.51
N VAL A 511 7.83 12.15 12.36
CA VAL A 511 7.93 11.31 11.17
C VAL A 511 7.90 12.19 9.94
N ARG A 512 8.38 11.69 8.80
CA ARG A 512 8.26 12.39 7.51
C ARG A 512 6.81 12.74 7.23
N ALA A 513 6.46 14.03 7.24
CA ALA A 513 5.09 14.52 7.15
C ALA A 513 4.92 15.67 6.16
N SER A 514 3.73 15.77 5.55
CA SER A 514 3.34 16.86 4.65
C SER A 514 1.90 17.33 4.88
N TRP A 515 1.52 18.42 4.23
CA TRP A 515 0.13 18.86 4.20
C TRP A 515 -0.76 17.82 3.51
N MET A 516 -1.83 17.45 4.21
CA MET A 516 -2.93 16.59 3.76
C MET A 516 -4.23 17.38 3.90
N ARG A 517 -5.22 17.10 3.04
CA ARG A 517 -6.47 17.87 2.93
C ARG A 517 -7.07 18.20 4.31
N GLY A 518 -7.26 19.48 4.63
CA GLY A 518 -7.70 19.98 5.93
C GLY A 518 -6.57 20.46 6.86
N VAL A 519 -5.37 19.90 6.76
CA VAL A 519 -4.18 20.24 7.56
C VAL A 519 -4.55 20.27 9.06
N SER A 520 -4.19 21.32 9.83
CA SER A 520 -4.53 21.44 11.25
C SER A 520 -5.95 21.97 11.51
N ALA A 521 -6.68 22.42 10.47
CA ALA A 521 -8.01 22.99 10.63
C ALA A 521 -9.06 21.94 11.01
N MET A 522 -9.00 20.75 10.41
CA MET A 522 -9.89 19.63 10.78
C MET A 522 -9.66 19.17 12.22
N PRO A 523 -8.41 18.89 12.68
CA PRO A 523 -8.15 18.57 14.08
C PRO A 523 -8.59 19.66 15.06
N ASN A 524 -8.24 20.93 14.82
CA ASN A 524 -8.64 22.02 15.70
C ASN A 524 -10.18 22.14 15.77
N SER A 525 -10.86 22.02 14.64
CA SER A 525 -12.32 22.05 14.58
C SER A 525 -12.97 20.84 15.25
N PHE A 526 -12.36 19.65 15.18
CA PHE A 526 -12.79 18.47 15.94
C PHE A 526 -12.83 18.78 17.44
N ALA A 527 -11.75 19.37 17.99
CA ALA A 527 -11.70 19.76 19.39
C ALA A 527 -12.72 20.85 19.73
N HIS A 528 -12.78 21.95 18.97
CA HIS A 528 -13.70 23.06 19.21
C HIS A 528 -15.18 22.60 19.19
N GLU A 529 -15.57 21.86 18.15
CA GLU A 529 -16.96 21.47 17.93
C GLU A 529 -17.42 20.32 18.81
N SER A 530 -16.52 19.41 19.22
CA SER A 530 -16.86 18.40 20.23
C SER A 530 -16.92 19.02 21.63
N TYR A 531 -16.06 19.99 21.94
CA TYR A 531 -16.05 20.64 23.26
C TYR A 531 -17.30 21.51 23.49
N ILE A 532 -17.71 22.32 22.52
CA ILE A 532 -18.94 23.13 22.68
C ILE A 532 -20.20 22.25 22.76
N ASP A 533 -20.20 21.08 22.14
CA ASP A 533 -21.26 20.09 22.30
C ASP A 533 -21.30 19.54 23.73
N GLU A 534 -20.14 19.22 24.31
CA GLU A 534 -20.02 18.84 25.72
C GLU A 534 -20.51 19.93 26.68
N LEU A 535 -20.18 21.20 26.40
CA LEU A 535 -20.68 22.34 27.16
C LEU A 535 -22.20 22.48 27.06
N ALA A 536 -22.79 22.29 25.87
CA ALA A 536 -24.23 22.37 25.68
C ALA A 536 -24.98 21.34 26.53
N PHE A 537 -24.55 20.07 26.48
CA PHE A 537 -25.13 19.00 27.29
C PHE A 537 -24.93 19.23 28.79
N ALA A 538 -23.76 19.72 29.22
CA ALA A 538 -23.51 20.06 30.61
C ALA A 538 -24.38 21.22 31.12
N ALA A 539 -24.64 22.22 30.25
CA ALA A 539 -25.55 23.33 30.52
C ALA A 539 -27.04 22.95 30.42
N GLY A 540 -27.35 21.75 29.92
CA GLY A 540 -28.74 21.31 29.68
C GLY A 540 -29.45 22.09 28.57
N VAL A 541 -28.71 22.53 27.55
CA VAL A 541 -29.20 23.30 26.39
C VAL A 541 -29.01 22.46 25.12
N ASP A 542 -29.89 22.64 24.14
CA ASP A 542 -29.73 22.00 22.83
C ASP A 542 -28.40 22.41 22.16
N PRO A 543 -27.64 21.46 21.56
CA PRO A 543 -26.34 21.77 20.96
C PRO A 543 -26.36 22.81 19.82
N VAL A 544 -27.45 22.92 19.05
CA VAL A 544 -27.58 23.93 17.99
C VAL A 544 -27.92 25.28 18.61
N GLU A 545 -28.86 25.31 19.55
CA GLU A 545 -29.23 26.52 20.29
C GLU A 545 -28.03 27.10 21.05
N TYR A 546 -27.23 26.24 21.70
CA TYR A 546 -26.06 26.66 22.47
C TYR A 546 -25.00 27.33 21.57
N ARG A 547 -24.72 26.77 20.38
CA ARG A 547 -23.84 27.41 19.39
C ARG A 547 -24.36 28.77 18.95
N LEU A 548 -25.66 28.87 18.65
CA LEU A 548 -26.29 30.12 18.22
C LEU A 548 -26.20 31.24 19.28
N LYS A 549 -26.13 30.92 20.57
CA LYS A 549 -25.91 31.91 21.64
C LYS A 549 -24.52 32.56 21.60
N HIS A 550 -23.54 31.88 21.01
CA HIS A 550 -22.14 32.31 20.95
C HIS A 550 -21.68 32.72 19.55
N LEU A 551 -22.58 32.77 18.57
CA LEU A 551 -22.27 33.23 17.21
C LEU A 551 -22.75 34.66 16.99
N SER A 552 -21.88 35.51 16.44
CA SER A 552 -22.20 36.89 16.06
C SER A 552 -22.27 37.11 14.55
N ASP A 553 -21.64 36.26 13.74
CA ASP A 553 -21.64 36.36 12.27
C ASP A 553 -23.02 35.98 11.68
N PRO A 554 -23.73 36.91 11.01
CA PRO A 554 -25.04 36.62 10.42
C PRO A 554 -25.03 35.50 9.39
N ARG A 555 -23.94 35.32 8.62
CA ARG A 555 -23.84 34.24 7.63
C ARG A 555 -23.69 32.89 8.30
N ALA A 556 -22.93 32.83 9.39
CA ALA A 556 -22.81 31.64 10.22
C ALA A 556 -24.17 31.25 10.82
N ILE A 557 -24.87 32.22 11.42
CA ILE A 557 -26.19 32.02 12.03
C ILE A 557 -27.20 31.50 11.01
N ASP A 558 -27.26 32.12 9.83
CA ASP A 558 -28.14 31.72 8.73
C ASP A 558 -27.83 30.27 8.28
N LEU A 559 -26.56 29.96 8.07
CA LEU A 559 -26.13 28.61 7.69
C LEU A 559 -26.50 27.55 8.73
N VAL A 560 -26.23 27.81 10.02
CA VAL A 560 -26.54 26.89 11.11
C VAL A 560 -28.04 26.60 11.17
N LYS A 561 -28.87 27.65 11.11
CA LYS A 561 -30.33 27.52 11.13
C LYS A 561 -30.86 26.76 9.91
N ALA A 562 -30.44 27.16 8.71
CA ALA A 562 -30.88 26.52 7.48
C ALA A 562 -30.48 25.04 7.42
N THR A 563 -29.29 24.69 7.92
CA THR A 563 -28.81 23.30 7.95
C THR A 563 -29.61 22.45 8.94
N ALA A 564 -29.86 22.98 10.14
CA ALA A 564 -30.67 22.31 11.15
C ALA A 564 -32.12 22.10 10.66
N GLU A 565 -32.71 23.11 10.00
CA GLU A 565 -34.03 23.02 9.38
C GLU A 565 -34.08 21.97 8.26
N ARG A 566 -33.12 22.01 7.32
CA ARG A 566 -33.01 21.05 6.21
C ARG A 566 -32.86 19.61 6.71
N ALA A 567 -32.13 19.44 7.81
CA ALA A 567 -31.92 18.16 8.46
C ALA A 567 -33.11 17.72 9.33
N GLN A 568 -34.10 18.57 9.55
CA GLN A 568 -35.21 18.35 10.49
C GLN A 568 -34.67 18.03 11.89
N TRP A 569 -33.76 18.88 12.39
CA TRP A 569 -33.19 18.76 13.72
C TRP A 569 -34.28 18.84 14.79
N GLN A 570 -34.24 17.92 15.75
CA GLN A 570 -35.15 17.91 16.89
C GLN A 570 -34.36 18.34 18.12
N PRO A 571 -34.69 19.49 18.74
CA PRO A 571 -33.97 19.95 19.91
C PRO A 571 -33.99 18.95 21.05
N HIS A 572 -32.84 18.69 21.66
CA HIS A 572 -32.71 17.78 22.79
C HIS A 572 -31.56 18.20 23.70
N THR A 573 -31.68 17.92 24.99
CA THR A 573 -30.71 18.35 26.02
C THR A 573 -30.00 17.17 26.68
N ARG A 574 -30.26 15.94 26.20
CA ARG A 574 -29.64 14.69 26.64
C ARG A 574 -29.47 13.76 25.43
N PRO A 575 -28.46 12.88 25.43
CA PRO A 575 -28.32 11.84 24.40
C PRO A 575 -29.63 11.10 24.19
N MET A 576 -30.09 11.00 22.95
CA MET A 576 -31.37 10.39 22.62
C MET A 576 -31.33 8.87 22.80
N GLN A 577 -30.20 8.23 22.50
CA GLN A 577 -30.02 6.77 22.55
C GLN A 577 -31.18 6.00 21.89
N THR A 578 -31.60 6.45 20.71
CA THR A 578 -32.83 5.94 20.07
C THR A 578 -32.64 4.48 19.65
N GLN A 579 -33.44 3.58 20.21
CA GLN A 579 -33.38 2.16 19.84
C GLN A 579 -33.97 1.92 18.44
N ALA A 580 -33.25 1.13 17.63
CA ALA A 580 -33.71 0.62 16.34
C ALA A 580 -33.88 -0.91 16.39
N GLU A 581 -34.15 -1.56 15.26
CA GLU A 581 -34.27 -3.02 15.20
C GLU A 581 -33.00 -3.73 15.70
N GLY A 582 -33.17 -4.72 16.58
CA GLY A 582 -32.07 -5.46 17.19
C GLY A 582 -31.30 -4.66 18.25
N ASP A 583 -29.98 -4.85 18.28
CA ASP A 583 -29.04 -4.18 19.21
C ASP A 583 -28.44 -2.88 18.63
N VAL A 584 -29.17 -2.21 17.74
CA VAL A 584 -28.70 -1.01 17.05
C VAL A 584 -29.25 0.25 17.73
N LEU A 585 -28.35 1.20 18.03
CA LEU A 585 -28.69 2.54 18.52
C LEU A 585 -28.54 3.57 17.40
N ARG A 586 -29.41 4.58 17.39
CA ARG A 586 -29.33 5.72 16.47
C ARG A 586 -29.08 7.01 17.22
N GLY A 587 -28.30 7.87 16.60
CA GLY A 587 -28.01 9.20 17.12
C GLY A 587 -27.73 10.21 16.02
N ARG A 588 -27.81 11.49 16.39
CA ARG A 588 -27.65 12.62 15.50
C ARG A 588 -26.69 13.63 16.09
N GLY A 589 -25.75 14.11 15.30
CA GLY A 589 -24.73 15.03 15.75
C GLY A 589 -24.66 16.26 14.86
N PHE A 590 -24.48 17.42 15.47
CA PHE A 590 -24.30 18.70 14.78
C PHE A 590 -22.87 19.20 14.97
N ALA A 591 -22.31 19.80 13.92
CA ALA A 591 -21.11 20.63 14.02
C ALA A 591 -21.06 21.68 12.91
N TYR A 592 -20.38 22.79 13.16
CA TYR A 592 -20.18 23.87 12.19
C TYR A 592 -18.74 24.39 12.25
N ALA A 593 -18.21 24.84 11.12
CA ALA A 593 -16.91 25.49 11.09
C ALA A 593 -16.78 26.48 9.93
N ARG A 594 -15.87 27.45 10.10
CA ARG A 594 -15.29 28.25 9.02
C ARG A 594 -13.86 27.80 8.78
N TYR A 595 -13.51 27.50 7.54
CA TYR A 595 -12.12 27.16 7.22
C TYR A 595 -11.26 28.43 7.18
N ILE A 596 -10.31 28.58 8.11
CA ILE A 596 -9.32 29.67 8.14
C ILE A 596 -7.96 29.08 7.79
N HIS A 597 -7.27 29.69 6.83
CA HIS A 597 -6.01 29.16 6.31
C HIS A 597 -4.99 30.25 6.00
N SER A 598 -3.81 29.83 5.50
CA SER A 598 -2.61 30.66 5.29
C SER A 598 -1.93 31.06 6.61
N LYS A 599 -0.82 31.80 6.53
CA LYS A 599 -0.07 32.26 7.72
C LYS A 599 -0.99 33.07 8.64
N PHE A 600 -0.94 32.79 9.95
CA PHE A 600 -1.75 33.47 10.96
C PHE A 600 -1.66 35.01 10.86
N PRO A 601 -2.77 35.77 11.02
CA PRO A 601 -4.12 35.31 11.42
C PRO A 601 -4.91 34.61 10.29
N GLY A 602 -4.33 34.49 9.10
CA GLY A 602 -4.95 33.83 7.96
C GLY A 602 -6.16 34.59 7.41
N PHE A 603 -6.88 33.95 6.49
CA PHE A 603 -8.16 34.44 6.00
C PHE A 603 -9.13 33.28 5.81
N GLY A 604 -10.43 33.59 5.86
CA GLY A 604 -11.47 32.58 5.74
C GLY A 604 -11.78 32.21 4.29
N ALA A 605 -11.91 30.91 4.04
CA ALA A 605 -12.51 30.35 2.83
C ALA A 605 -14.04 30.25 3.02
N ALA A 606 -14.62 29.06 2.88
CA ALA A 606 -16.07 28.85 3.01
C ALA A 606 -16.48 28.36 4.41
N TRP A 607 -17.78 28.47 4.70
CA TRP A 607 -18.42 27.90 5.87
C TRP A 607 -19.11 26.59 5.56
N ALA A 608 -19.10 25.67 6.51
CA ALA A 608 -19.85 24.43 6.43
C ALA A 608 -20.50 24.06 7.77
N ALA A 609 -21.68 23.46 7.70
CA ALA A 609 -22.36 22.86 8.84
C ALA A 609 -22.83 21.46 8.48
N TRP A 610 -22.75 20.54 9.43
CA TRP A 610 -23.10 19.13 9.26
C TRP A 610 -24.16 18.74 10.29
N VAL A 611 -25.13 17.94 9.82
CA VAL A 611 -25.89 17.03 10.67
C VAL A 611 -25.59 15.61 10.20
N ALA A 612 -24.96 14.81 11.06
CA ALA A 612 -24.66 13.41 10.80
C ALA A 612 -25.66 12.51 11.54
N ASP A 613 -26.25 11.57 10.83
CA ASP A 613 -27.12 10.53 11.38
C ASP A 613 -26.34 9.20 11.39
N VAL A 614 -26.18 8.58 12.56
CA VAL A 614 -25.42 7.34 12.73
C VAL A 614 -26.29 6.20 13.25
N ALA A 615 -25.89 4.98 12.91
CA ALA A 615 -26.36 3.75 13.51
C ALA A 615 -25.17 2.99 14.11
N VAL A 616 -25.28 2.55 15.35
CA VAL A 616 -24.23 1.85 16.10
C VAL A 616 -24.76 0.48 16.53
N ASP A 617 -24.14 -0.59 16.03
CA ASP A 617 -24.42 -1.96 16.50
C ASP A 617 -23.67 -2.19 17.81
N ARG A 618 -24.40 -2.42 18.91
CA ARG A 618 -23.79 -2.58 20.24
C ARG A 618 -22.99 -3.87 20.41
N ARG A 619 -23.28 -4.90 19.62
CA ARG A 619 -22.63 -6.21 19.70
C ARG A 619 -21.31 -6.21 18.95
N THR A 620 -21.29 -5.62 17.75
CA THR A 620 -20.07 -5.58 16.92
C THR A 620 -19.22 -4.33 17.19
N GLY A 621 -19.85 -3.25 17.64
CA GLY A 621 -19.27 -1.91 17.73
C GLY A 621 -19.28 -1.16 16.39
N GLU A 622 -19.78 -1.75 15.31
CA GLU A 622 -19.79 -1.12 13.98
C GLU A 622 -20.61 0.17 14.00
N VAL A 623 -20.04 1.22 13.40
CA VAL A 623 -20.68 2.51 13.20
C VAL A 623 -20.93 2.72 11.73
N ALA A 624 -22.19 2.86 11.35
CA ALA A 624 -22.59 3.30 10.03
C ALA A 624 -23.04 4.76 10.08
N VAL A 625 -22.36 5.64 9.34
CA VAL A 625 -22.92 6.98 9.05
C VAL A 625 -23.96 6.76 7.95
N THR A 626 -25.23 6.87 8.32
CA THR A 626 -26.35 6.52 7.45
C THR A 626 -26.74 7.68 6.53
N ARG A 627 -26.64 8.90 7.04
CA ARG A 627 -26.95 10.12 6.30
C ARG A 627 -26.13 11.29 6.82
N VAL A 628 -25.74 12.18 5.90
CA VAL A 628 -25.14 13.47 6.24
C VAL A 628 -25.91 14.56 5.50
N VAL A 629 -26.41 15.55 6.24
CA VAL A 629 -26.93 16.80 5.68
C VAL A 629 -25.86 17.88 5.83
N ILE A 630 -25.46 18.48 4.73
CA ILE A 630 -24.38 19.46 4.68
C ILE A 630 -24.94 20.79 4.19
N GLY A 631 -24.88 21.80 5.04
CA GLY A 631 -24.99 23.19 4.62
C GLY A 631 -23.63 23.74 4.23
N HIS A 632 -23.56 24.50 3.14
CA HIS A 632 -22.33 25.12 2.68
C HIS A 632 -22.57 26.56 2.18
N ASP A 633 -21.77 27.51 2.67
CA ASP A 633 -21.76 28.89 2.19
C ASP A 633 -20.38 29.22 1.60
N ALA A 634 -20.31 29.32 0.27
CA ALA A 634 -19.11 29.65 -0.49
C ALA A 634 -19.18 31.03 -1.18
N GLY A 635 -20.13 31.88 -0.81
CA GLY A 635 -20.40 33.10 -1.57
C GLY A 635 -20.86 32.81 -3.00
N MET A 636 -20.39 33.59 -3.98
CA MET A 636 -20.70 33.36 -5.39
C MET A 636 -20.21 31.98 -5.85
N MET A 637 -21.14 31.14 -6.32
CA MET A 637 -20.80 29.88 -6.94
C MET A 637 -20.57 30.08 -8.42
N VAL A 638 -19.35 29.82 -8.89
CA VAL A 638 -19.05 29.89 -10.33
C VAL A 638 -19.74 28.76 -11.09
N ASN A 639 -19.52 27.52 -10.62
CA ASN A 639 -20.19 26.31 -11.12
C ASN A 639 -20.80 25.55 -9.93
N PRO A 640 -22.13 25.64 -9.72
CA PRO A 640 -22.80 25.00 -8.58
C PRO A 640 -22.58 23.48 -8.50
N GLU A 641 -22.57 22.76 -9.63
CA GLU A 641 -22.29 21.32 -9.63
C GLU A 641 -20.83 21.01 -9.31
N GLY A 642 -19.89 21.86 -9.72
CA GLY A 642 -18.49 21.77 -9.28
C GLY A 642 -18.35 21.84 -7.75
N VAL A 643 -19.07 22.78 -7.12
CA VAL A 643 -19.11 22.90 -5.65
C VAL A 643 -19.76 21.68 -5.00
N ARG A 644 -20.89 21.20 -5.54
CA ARG A 644 -21.57 19.98 -5.05
C ARG A 644 -20.65 18.75 -5.09
N HIS A 645 -19.95 18.52 -6.20
CA HIS A 645 -19.00 17.40 -6.32
C HIS A 645 -17.86 17.50 -5.30
N GLN A 646 -17.36 18.72 -5.05
CA GLN A 646 -16.37 18.95 -4.01
C GLN A 646 -16.91 18.59 -2.63
N ILE A 647 -18.14 18.98 -2.31
CA ILE A 647 -18.78 18.64 -1.03
C ILE A 647 -18.90 17.11 -0.88
N HIS A 648 -19.34 16.39 -1.91
CA HIS A 648 -19.37 14.92 -1.89
C HIS A 648 -17.99 14.33 -1.59
N GLY A 649 -16.95 14.79 -2.29
CA GLY A 649 -15.57 14.32 -2.05
C GLY A 649 -15.08 14.60 -0.64
N ASN A 650 -15.41 15.77 -0.07
CA ASN A 650 -15.10 16.09 1.32
C ASN A 650 -15.79 15.13 2.29
N VAL A 651 -17.10 14.87 2.10
CA VAL A 651 -17.89 14.01 2.98
C VAL A 651 -17.36 12.57 3.00
N ILE A 652 -17.07 12.02 1.83
CA ILE A 652 -16.58 10.65 1.69
C ILE A 652 -15.21 10.49 2.37
N GLN A 653 -14.27 11.37 2.05
CA GLN A 653 -12.92 11.30 2.61
C GLN A 653 -12.90 11.50 4.10
N SER A 654 -13.63 12.49 4.62
CA SER A 654 -13.60 12.78 6.04
C SER A 654 -14.34 11.73 6.87
N THR A 655 -15.43 11.15 6.35
CA THR A 655 -16.10 9.99 6.99
C THR A 655 -15.16 8.80 7.10
N SER A 656 -14.43 8.48 6.02
CA SER A 656 -13.41 7.42 6.00
C SER A 656 -12.33 7.66 7.07
N ARG A 657 -11.81 8.89 7.14
CA ARG A 657 -10.78 9.29 8.11
C ARG A 657 -11.23 9.19 9.56
N VAL A 658 -12.48 9.55 9.83
CA VAL A 658 -13.04 9.53 11.19
C VAL A 658 -13.29 8.11 11.66
N LEU A 659 -13.66 7.17 10.78
CA LEU A 659 -14.07 5.82 11.18
C LEU A 659 -12.97 4.75 11.03
N LYS A 660 -12.00 4.94 10.13
CA LYS A 660 -11.07 3.86 9.73
C LYS A 660 -9.61 4.25 9.66
N GLU A 661 -9.29 5.45 9.17
CA GLU A 661 -7.94 5.70 8.68
C GLU A 661 -6.95 6.13 9.76
N GLN A 662 -5.88 5.33 9.90
CA GLN A 662 -4.72 5.62 10.73
C GLN A 662 -3.50 4.87 10.19
N VAL A 663 -2.34 5.53 10.17
CA VAL A 663 -1.05 4.89 9.89
C VAL A 663 -0.63 4.07 11.10
N SER A 664 -0.30 2.81 10.88
CA SER A 664 0.36 1.96 11.87
C SER A 664 1.88 2.03 11.73
N PHE A 665 2.57 2.01 12.88
CA PHE A 665 4.02 2.07 12.98
C PHE A 665 4.55 0.84 13.73
N GLU A 666 5.73 0.41 13.34
CA GLU A 666 6.59 -0.51 14.08
C GLU A 666 7.86 0.23 14.52
N GLU A 667 8.65 -0.36 15.42
CA GLU A 667 9.73 0.33 16.17
C GLU A 667 10.71 1.13 15.30
N SER A 668 10.89 0.77 14.02
CA SER A 668 11.79 1.44 13.09
C SER A 668 11.18 1.79 11.72
N THR A 669 9.87 1.61 11.49
CA THR A 669 9.27 1.83 10.16
C THR A 669 7.75 2.01 10.19
N VAL A 670 7.20 2.48 9.07
CA VAL A 670 5.77 2.44 8.75
C VAL A 670 5.35 0.98 8.45
N ALA A 671 4.29 0.51 9.10
CA ALA A 671 3.75 -0.86 8.93
C ALA A 671 2.54 -0.92 7.97
N SER A 672 1.87 0.21 7.76
CA SER A 672 0.79 0.34 6.76
C SER A 672 1.35 0.41 5.34
N LYS A 673 1.66 -0.74 4.73
CA LYS A 673 2.31 -0.83 3.40
C LYS A 673 1.34 -0.95 2.22
N GLU A 674 0.10 -1.35 2.46
CA GLU A 674 -0.93 -1.52 1.43
C GLU A 674 -2.35 -1.32 2.02
N TRP A 675 -3.41 -1.63 1.28
CA TRP A 675 -4.80 -1.32 1.64
C TRP A 675 -5.36 -2.18 2.79
N GLY A 676 -4.91 -3.41 2.96
CA GLY A 676 -5.22 -4.25 4.12
C GLY A 676 -4.66 -3.70 5.43
N GLY A 677 -3.46 -3.10 5.40
CA GLY A 677 -2.81 -2.41 6.50
C GLY A 677 -3.21 -0.93 6.67
N TYR A 678 -4.00 -0.37 5.74
CA TYR A 678 -4.56 0.98 5.81
C TYR A 678 -5.97 1.00 5.18
N PRO A 679 -7.01 0.59 5.92
CA PRO A 679 -8.36 0.50 5.38
C PRO A 679 -8.95 1.89 5.12
N ILE A 680 -9.68 2.00 4.01
CA ILE A 680 -10.53 3.16 3.68
C ILE A 680 -11.99 2.74 3.55
N LEU A 681 -12.90 3.70 3.51
CA LEU A 681 -14.33 3.47 3.30
C LEU A 681 -14.61 2.84 1.93
N THR A 682 -15.48 1.84 1.89
CA THR A 682 -15.91 1.16 0.65
C THR A 682 -17.29 1.65 0.19
N PHE A 683 -17.66 1.38 -1.07
CA PHE A 683 -18.93 1.86 -1.65
C PHE A 683 -20.19 1.53 -0.82
N PRO A 684 -20.35 0.32 -0.24
CA PRO A 684 -21.53 0.00 0.60
C PRO A 684 -21.61 0.80 1.90
N GLU A 685 -20.50 1.39 2.33
CA GLU A 685 -20.40 2.15 3.59
C GLU A 685 -20.63 3.65 3.39
N LEU A 686 -20.90 4.09 2.15
CA LEU A 686 -21.14 5.49 1.85
C LEU A 686 -22.47 5.97 2.45
N PRO A 687 -22.49 7.12 3.15
CA PRO A 687 -23.74 7.69 3.65
C PRO A 687 -24.61 8.22 2.51
N ALA A 688 -25.91 8.36 2.76
CA ALA A 688 -26.74 9.24 1.95
C ALA A 688 -26.29 10.70 2.16
N ILE A 689 -25.87 11.39 1.09
CA ILE A 689 -25.34 12.76 1.16
C ILE A 689 -26.41 13.75 0.67
N ASP A 690 -26.88 14.62 1.56
CA ASP A 690 -27.84 15.68 1.26
C ASP A 690 -27.15 17.05 1.33
N VAL A 691 -26.90 17.65 0.16
CA VAL A 691 -26.14 18.90 0.03
C VAL A 691 -27.06 20.09 -0.18
N MET A 692 -27.00 21.05 0.75
CA MET A 692 -27.62 22.37 0.68
C MET A 692 -26.55 23.46 0.53
N MET A 693 -26.62 24.23 -0.55
CA MET A 693 -25.71 25.35 -0.80
C MET A 693 -26.47 26.67 -0.69
N LEU A 694 -25.97 27.63 0.08
CA LEU A 694 -26.63 28.92 0.25
C LEU A 694 -26.45 29.80 -1.02
N PRO A 695 -27.53 30.37 -1.57
CA PRO A 695 -27.48 31.14 -2.83
C PRO A 695 -26.94 32.56 -2.60
N ARG A 696 -25.61 32.71 -2.59
CA ARG A 696 -24.92 33.97 -2.28
C ARG A 696 -24.27 34.62 -3.50
N GLN A 697 -25.01 34.78 -4.59
CA GLN A 697 -24.43 35.21 -5.87
C GLN A 697 -23.82 36.63 -5.86
N HIS A 698 -24.24 37.50 -4.95
CA HIS A 698 -23.68 38.86 -4.79
C HIS A 698 -22.48 38.94 -3.83
N GLU A 699 -22.11 37.84 -3.19
CA GLU A 699 -20.93 37.76 -2.33
C GLU A 699 -19.69 37.36 -3.14
N PRO A 700 -18.46 37.71 -2.73
CA PRO A 700 -17.25 37.22 -3.37
C PRO A 700 -17.18 35.67 -3.40
N PRO A 701 -16.63 35.06 -4.47
CA PRO A 701 -16.45 33.61 -4.51
C PRO A 701 -15.40 33.15 -3.50
N MET A 702 -15.69 32.06 -2.78
CA MET A 702 -14.82 31.50 -1.75
C MET A 702 -14.40 30.06 -2.05
N GLY A 703 -13.38 29.59 -1.33
CA GLY A 703 -12.82 28.25 -1.51
C GLY A 703 -13.72 27.12 -1.00
N SER A 704 -14.04 26.16 -1.89
CA SER A 704 -14.80 24.93 -1.56
C SER A 704 -13.95 23.65 -1.60
N GLY A 705 -12.64 23.80 -1.77
CA GLY A 705 -11.70 22.69 -1.85
C GLY A 705 -11.77 21.78 -0.62
N GLU A 706 -11.77 22.32 0.59
CA GLU A 706 -11.59 21.54 1.83
C GLU A 706 -12.63 21.91 2.91
N SER A 707 -13.31 23.05 2.76
CA SER A 707 -14.11 23.66 3.81
C SER A 707 -15.24 22.76 4.33
N ALA A 708 -15.87 21.97 3.44
CA ALA A 708 -16.94 21.06 3.82
C ALA A 708 -16.48 19.86 4.68
N SER A 709 -15.18 19.55 4.72
CA SER A 709 -14.65 18.47 5.58
C SER A 709 -14.39 18.91 7.02
N VAL A 710 -14.22 20.22 7.26
CA VAL A 710 -13.73 20.77 8.54
C VAL A 710 -14.61 20.38 9.75
N PRO A 711 -15.96 20.48 9.71
CA PRO A 711 -16.80 20.12 10.87
C PRO A 711 -17.07 18.61 11.01
N SER A 712 -16.66 17.78 10.04
CA SER A 712 -17.16 16.41 9.90
C SER A 712 -16.85 15.50 11.09
N ALA A 713 -15.63 15.56 11.62
CA ALA A 713 -15.18 14.71 12.72
C ALA A 713 -16.01 14.92 13.98
N ALA A 714 -16.26 16.17 14.34
CA ALA A 714 -17.11 16.49 15.49
C ALA A 714 -18.56 16.11 15.23
N ALA A 715 -19.13 16.37 14.04
CA ALA A 715 -20.50 15.97 13.75
C ALA A 715 -20.72 14.46 13.92
N ILE A 716 -19.80 13.64 13.43
CA ILE A 716 -19.86 12.18 13.56
C ILE A 716 -19.64 11.76 15.03
N ALA A 717 -18.64 12.30 15.71
CA ALA A 717 -18.37 11.98 17.12
C ALA A 717 -19.54 12.36 18.04
N ASN A 718 -20.15 13.53 17.81
CA ASN A 718 -21.33 14.01 18.53
C ASN A 718 -22.53 13.10 18.25
N ALA A 719 -22.70 12.61 17.01
CA ALA A 719 -23.77 11.67 16.67
C ALA A 719 -23.60 10.30 17.36
N ILE A 720 -22.37 9.82 17.48
CA ILE A 720 -22.06 8.58 18.21
C ILE A 720 -22.31 8.78 19.72
N PHE A 721 -21.95 9.95 20.27
CA PHE A 721 -22.29 10.29 21.65
C PHE A 721 -23.80 10.35 21.85
N ASP A 722 -24.56 10.97 20.95
CA ASP A 722 -26.02 11.00 21.03
C ASP A 722 -26.63 9.58 20.97
N ALA A 723 -26.06 8.69 20.14
CA ALA A 723 -26.49 7.32 20.01
C ALA A 723 -26.17 6.46 21.25
N THR A 724 -24.99 6.64 21.85
CA THR A 724 -24.45 5.68 22.82
C THR A 724 -24.32 6.22 24.25
N GLY A 725 -24.33 7.55 24.42
CA GLY A 725 -23.94 8.23 25.65
C GLY A 725 -22.42 8.29 25.88
N ILE A 726 -21.59 7.71 24.99
CA ILE A 726 -20.14 7.61 25.14
C ILE A 726 -19.45 8.66 24.27
N ARG A 727 -18.54 9.45 24.86
CA ARG A 727 -17.81 10.52 24.17
C ARG A 727 -16.44 10.02 23.70
N PHE A 728 -16.25 9.91 22.39
CA PHE A 728 -14.95 9.63 21.78
C PHE A 728 -14.21 10.95 21.51
N ARG A 729 -12.95 11.03 21.98
CA ARG A 729 -12.08 12.21 21.79
C ARG A 729 -10.81 11.87 21.00
N GLU A 730 -10.71 10.64 20.54
CA GLU A 730 -9.58 10.14 19.77
C GLU A 730 -10.11 9.49 18.48
N LEU A 731 -9.47 9.83 17.37
CA LEU A 731 -9.76 9.23 16.06
C LEU A 731 -8.70 8.18 15.69
N PRO A 732 -9.04 7.21 14.82
CA PRO A 732 -10.37 6.93 14.29
C PRO A 732 -11.29 6.25 15.32
N ILE A 733 -12.61 6.40 15.17
CA ILE A 733 -13.64 5.75 16.00
C ILE A 733 -13.97 4.39 15.38
N THR A 734 -13.04 3.45 15.53
CA THR A 734 -13.19 2.11 14.95
C THR A 734 -14.20 1.26 15.74
N ALA A 735 -14.71 0.20 15.10
CA ALA A 735 -15.65 -0.72 15.74
C ALA A 735 -15.10 -1.33 17.04
N GLU A 736 -13.79 -1.61 17.09
CA GLU A 736 -13.13 -2.15 18.28
C GLU A 736 -13.13 -1.15 19.43
N ARG A 737 -12.83 0.12 19.17
CA ARG A 737 -12.86 1.17 20.19
C ARG A 737 -14.27 1.37 20.72
N VAL A 738 -15.26 1.35 19.84
CA VAL A 738 -16.67 1.44 20.22
C VAL A 738 -17.09 0.25 21.07
N ARG A 739 -16.79 -0.98 20.63
CA ARG A 739 -17.11 -2.19 21.39
C ARG A 739 -16.41 -2.24 22.74
N ALA A 740 -15.13 -1.86 22.80
CA ALA A 740 -14.38 -1.80 24.06
C ALA A 740 -15.01 -0.80 25.04
N ALA A 741 -15.44 0.37 24.56
CA ALA A 741 -16.10 1.36 25.39
C ALA A 741 -17.51 0.93 25.84
N LEU A 742 -18.28 0.25 24.98
CA LEU A 742 -19.62 -0.26 25.31
C LEU A 742 -19.57 -1.44 26.30
N GLY A 743 -18.51 -2.24 26.28
CA GLY A 743 -18.34 -3.41 27.14
C GLY A 743 -17.70 -3.12 28.50
N GLY A 744 -17.21 -1.90 28.75
CA GLY A 744 -16.35 -1.57 29.89
C GLY A 744 -16.97 -0.61 30.90
N GLU A 745 -17.73 -1.12 31.88
CA GLU A 745 -17.56 -0.65 33.25
C GLU A 745 -16.32 -1.36 33.82
N GLY A 746 -15.21 -0.64 33.96
CA GLY A 746 -14.07 -1.02 34.80
C GLY A 746 -12.86 -1.65 34.09
N GLN A 747 -11.89 -0.82 33.71
CA GLN A 747 -10.46 -1.10 33.89
C GLN A 747 -9.65 0.20 33.66
N GLY A 748 -9.04 0.70 34.74
CA GLY A 748 -8.04 1.77 34.69
C GLY A 748 -6.69 1.26 34.19
N PRO A 749 -5.74 2.15 33.93
CA PRO A 749 -4.45 1.82 33.33
C PRO A 749 -3.50 1.26 34.40
N ASP A 750 -3.19 -0.03 34.34
CA ASP A 750 -2.11 -0.60 35.15
C ASP A 750 -0.81 -0.63 34.34
N ALA A 751 0.08 0.28 34.73
CA ALA A 751 1.47 0.33 34.31
C ALA A 751 2.28 -0.86 34.90
N PRO A 752 3.29 -1.40 34.18
CA PRO A 752 4.11 -2.50 34.69
C PRO A 752 5.34 -2.01 35.46
N ALA A 753 5.66 -2.65 36.59
CA ALA A 753 6.99 -2.64 37.23
C ALA A 753 7.08 -3.75 38.30
N PRO A 754 8.27 -4.12 38.83
CA PRO A 754 9.54 -4.47 38.20
C PRO A 754 10.00 -5.90 38.59
N ALA A 755 11.15 -6.33 38.05
CA ALA A 755 11.72 -7.67 38.25
C ALA A 755 12.53 -7.90 39.56
N GLN A 756 12.76 -9.19 39.85
CA GLN A 756 13.80 -9.87 40.68
C GLN A 756 13.46 -10.22 42.15
N PRO A 757 14.11 -11.24 42.80
CA PRO A 757 15.32 -11.98 42.42
C PRO A 757 15.32 -13.52 42.56
N SER A 758 16.43 -14.08 42.09
CA SER A 758 16.95 -15.45 42.17
C SER A 758 16.80 -16.19 43.51
N THR A 759 16.62 -17.52 43.42
CA THR A 759 17.18 -18.44 44.43
C THR A 759 18.03 -19.53 43.77
N LYS A 760 19.30 -19.59 44.18
CA LYS A 760 20.24 -20.68 43.97
C LYS A 760 20.07 -21.73 45.08
N ARG A 761 20.19 -23.02 44.74
CA ARG A 761 21.08 -24.04 45.35
C ARG A 761 20.79 -25.42 44.71
N SER A 762 21.74 -26.04 43.99
CA SER A 762 22.83 -26.94 44.47
C SER A 762 22.28 -28.33 44.85
N LYS A 763 22.81 -29.51 44.47
CA LYS A 763 24.03 -30.01 43.79
C LYS A 763 23.68 -31.47 43.39
N TRP A 764 24.04 -31.94 42.20
CA TRP A 764 25.21 -32.82 41.92
C TRP A 764 25.18 -34.23 42.54
N TRP A 765 25.24 -35.25 41.65
CA TRP A 765 25.69 -36.66 41.73
C TRP A 765 24.70 -37.55 40.94
N PHE A 766 25.05 -38.40 39.97
CA PHE A 766 26.29 -39.10 39.63
C PHE A 766 26.54 -39.09 38.11
N GLY A 767 27.81 -38.94 37.72
CA GLY A 767 28.30 -39.41 36.43
C GLY A 767 28.80 -40.84 36.53
N SER A 768 28.58 -41.63 35.48
CA SER A 768 29.46 -42.70 34.97
C SER A 768 28.65 -43.62 34.05
N LEU A 769 28.98 -43.63 32.75
CA LEU A 769 28.94 -44.80 31.83
C LEU A 769 29.06 -44.44 30.33
N ALA A 770 29.51 -43.24 29.96
CA ALA A 770 29.99 -42.95 28.61
C ALA A 770 31.48 -43.31 28.49
N GLY A 771 31.79 -44.60 28.51
CA GLY A 771 33.19 -45.08 28.45
C GLY A 771 33.41 -46.53 28.04
N LEU A 772 32.35 -47.33 27.85
CA LEU A 772 32.51 -48.78 27.58
C LEU A 772 31.72 -49.33 26.39
N PHE A 773 31.05 -48.50 25.58
CA PHE A 773 30.40 -48.97 24.34
C PHE A 773 31.13 -48.55 23.04
N GLY A 774 32.04 -47.57 23.11
CA GLY A 774 32.82 -47.10 21.95
C GLY A 774 33.94 -48.05 21.51
N ALA A 775 34.40 -48.95 22.39
CA ALA A 775 35.49 -49.88 22.09
C ALA A 775 35.04 -51.23 21.50
N ALA A 776 33.72 -51.54 21.53
CA ALA A 776 33.18 -52.79 21.00
C ALA A 776 32.62 -52.67 19.57
N LEU A 777 32.22 -51.46 19.12
CA LEU A 777 31.80 -51.23 17.73
C LEU A 777 32.96 -50.94 16.77
N GLY A 778 34.09 -50.42 17.28
CA GLY A 778 35.28 -50.13 16.47
C GLY A 778 35.98 -51.37 15.90
N MET A 779 35.77 -52.55 16.50
CA MET A 779 36.35 -53.83 16.05
C MET A 779 35.40 -54.72 15.22
N LEU A 780 34.15 -54.30 15.01
CA LEU A 780 33.18 -54.96 14.11
C LEU A 780 33.00 -54.23 12.77
N ALA A 781 33.48 -52.99 12.65
CA ALA A 781 33.48 -52.24 11.39
C ALA A 781 34.59 -52.67 10.40
N THR A 782 35.61 -53.40 10.85
CA THR A 782 36.67 -53.95 9.98
C THR A 782 36.35 -55.35 9.43
N ALA A 783 35.16 -55.89 9.72
CA ALA A 783 34.70 -57.21 9.25
C ALA A 783 33.48 -57.15 8.30
N LEU A 784 33.05 -55.95 7.90
CA LEU A 784 32.02 -55.75 6.87
C LEU A 784 32.70 -55.58 5.50
N PRO A 785 32.27 -56.29 4.44
CA PRO A 785 32.98 -56.31 3.18
C PRO A 785 32.92 -54.94 2.51
N TRP A 786 34.08 -54.28 2.38
CA TRP A 786 34.25 -53.18 1.42
C TRP A 786 33.89 -53.73 0.04
N ARG A 787 32.75 -53.31 -0.51
CA ARG A 787 32.34 -53.72 -1.85
C ARG A 787 33.31 -53.07 -2.86
N ALA A 788 33.97 -53.88 -3.67
CA ALA A 788 34.89 -53.39 -4.69
C ALA A 788 34.15 -52.49 -5.71
N GLU A 789 34.91 -51.57 -6.31
CA GLU A 789 34.48 -50.76 -7.45
C GLU A 789 34.00 -51.65 -8.60
N ILE A 790 32.87 -51.30 -9.21
CA ILE A 790 32.43 -51.91 -10.47
C ILE A 790 33.08 -51.13 -11.61
N ALA A 791 33.82 -51.83 -12.47
CA ALA A 791 34.55 -51.22 -13.58
C ALA A 791 33.60 -50.37 -14.46
N PRO A 792 34.04 -49.17 -14.88
CA PRO A 792 33.23 -48.31 -15.73
C PRO A 792 32.97 -48.96 -17.09
N VAL A 793 31.80 -48.72 -17.67
CA VAL A 793 31.44 -49.17 -19.02
C VAL A 793 31.42 -47.99 -19.99
N THR A 794 31.53 -48.31 -21.29
CA THR A 794 31.26 -47.32 -22.33
C THR A 794 29.76 -46.96 -22.31
N PRO A 795 29.39 -45.67 -22.43
CA PRO A 795 27.99 -45.27 -22.52
C PRO A 795 27.25 -46.04 -23.63
N PRO A 796 26.02 -46.51 -23.41
CA PRO A 796 25.22 -47.16 -24.44
C PRO A 796 24.97 -46.23 -25.63
N GLY A 797 24.91 -46.78 -26.84
CA GLY A 797 24.69 -45.99 -28.07
C GLY A 797 23.26 -45.45 -28.20
N VAL A 798 23.09 -44.37 -28.97
CA VAL A 798 21.77 -43.79 -29.28
C VAL A 798 20.90 -44.82 -29.99
N GLY A 799 19.69 -45.07 -29.49
CA GLY A 799 18.74 -46.06 -30.04
C GLY A 799 18.84 -47.48 -29.48
N SER A 800 19.58 -47.69 -28.38
CA SER A 800 19.76 -49.01 -27.75
C SER A 800 18.49 -49.60 -27.10
N TRP A 801 17.42 -48.81 -26.96
CA TRP A 801 16.20 -49.22 -26.27
C TRP A 801 14.94 -48.89 -27.07
N SER A 802 13.88 -49.66 -26.87
CA SER A 802 12.59 -49.43 -27.52
C SER A 802 11.88 -48.21 -26.95
N ALA A 803 11.04 -47.56 -27.76
CA ALA A 803 10.23 -46.42 -27.32
C ALA A 803 9.33 -46.78 -26.11
N ALA A 804 8.81 -48.01 -26.06
CA ALA A 804 8.00 -48.49 -24.93
C ALA A 804 8.81 -48.59 -23.62
N MET A 805 10.07 -49.03 -23.70
CA MET A 805 10.96 -49.08 -22.54
C MET A 805 11.34 -47.69 -22.06
N LEU A 806 11.60 -46.75 -22.98
CA LEU A 806 11.91 -45.36 -22.64
C LEU A 806 10.70 -44.63 -22.04
N GLU A 807 9.49 -44.84 -22.57
CA GLU A 807 8.26 -44.27 -21.98
C GLU A 807 7.98 -44.88 -20.60
N ARG A 808 8.16 -46.19 -20.43
CA ARG A 808 8.07 -46.81 -19.11
C ARG A 808 9.10 -46.21 -18.15
N GLY A 809 10.34 -46.04 -18.60
CA GLY A 809 11.41 -45.43 -17.82
C GLY A 809 11.12 -43.97 -17.44
N ARG A 810 10.51 -43.19 -18.34
CA ARG A 810 10.04 -41.82 -18.07
C ARG A 810 8.99 -41.83 -16.95
N GLN A 811 8.02 -42.73 -17.01
CA GLN A 811 6.99 -42.88 -15.98
C GLN A 811 7.59 -43.29 -14.63
N VAL A 812 8.57 -44.20 -14.64
CA VAL A 812 9.28 -44.63 -13.43
C VAL A 812 10.12 -43.48 -12.85
N ALA A 813 10.77 -42.67 -13.69
CA ALA A 813 11.54 -41.50 -13.26
C ALA A 813 10.66 -40.39 -12.67
N ALA A 814 9.47 -40.16 -13.27
CA ALA A 814 8.47 -39.24 -12.75
C ALA A 814 7.87 -39.75 -11.43
N ALA A 815 7.50 -41.03 -11.35
CA ALA A 815 7.00 -41.63 -10.11
C ALA A 815 8.02 -41.64 -8.96
N GLY A 816 9.31 -41.63 -9.28
CA GLY A 816 10.41 -41.52 -8.31
C GLY A 816 10.97 -40.13 -8.12
N ASP A 817 10.29 -39.08 -8.60
CA ASP A 817 10.63 -37.67 -8.43
C ASP A 817 12.10 -37.33 -8.77
N CYS A 818 12.69 -38.04 -9.73
CA CYS A 818 14.12 -37.92 -10.03
C CYS A 818 14.50 -36.49 -10.43
N ALA A 819 13.68 -35.85 -11.26
CA ALA A 819 13.90 -34.48 -11.70
C ALA A 819 13.72 -33.47 -10.56
N VAL A 820 12.82 -33.73 -9.61
CA VAL A 820 12.57 -32.87 -8.44
C VAL A 820 13.82 -32.82 -7.55
N CYS A 821 14.45 -33.97 -7.28
CA CYS A 821 15.64 -34.02 -6.44
C CYS A 821 16.93 -33.65 -7.17
N HIS A 822 17.03 -33.90 -8.47
CA HIS A 822 18.27 -33.75 -9.24
C HIS A 822 18.30 -32.51 -10.15
N THR A 823 17.42 -31.53 -9.93
CA THR A 823 17.40 -30.27 -10.71
C THR A 823 17.35 -29.07 -9.77
N VAL A 824 18.30 -28.14 -9.91
CA VAL A 824 18.23 -26.84 -9.22
C VAL A 824 17.25 -25.92 -9.92
N SER A 825 16.64 -24.98 -9.19
CA SER A 825 15.77 -23.97 -9.78
C SER A 825 16.50 -23.19 -10.90
N GLY A 826 15.89 -23.11 -12.09
CA GLY A 826 16.50 -22.52 -13.29
C GLY A 826 17.62 -23.36 -13.95
N GLY A 827 17.97 -24.51 -13.38
CA GLY A 827 19.04 -25.40 -13.85
C GLY A 827 18.62 -26.34 -14.99
N LYS A 828 19.56 -27.15 -15.46
CA LYS A 828 19.30 -28.22 -16.42
C LYS A 828 18.76 -29.46 -15.69
N ALA A 829 17.73 -30.09 -16.27
CA ALA A 829 17.10 -31.26 -15.69
C ALA A 829 18.11 -32.36 -15.36
N ASN A 830 18.01 -32.94 -14.16
CA ASN A 830 18.82 -34.07 -13.68
C ASN A 830 20.33 -33.81 -13.51
N ALA A 831 20.79 -32.57 -13.66
CA ALA A 831 22.21 -32.20 -13.60
C ALA A 831 22.78 -32.11 -12.16
N GLY A 832 21.95 -32.30 -11.13
CA GLY A 832 22.33 -32.27 -9.72
C GLY A 832 22.58 -30.87 -9.16
N GLY A 833 23.03 -30.81 -7.91
CA GLY A 833 23.40 -29.59 -7.19
C GLY A 833 22.31 -29.01 -6.29
N LEU A 834 21.15 -29.66 -6.17
CA LEU A 834 20.09 -29.22 -5.25
C LEU A 834 20.54 -29.43 -3.80
N ALA A 835 20.51 -28.34 -3.02
CA ALA A 835 20.85 -28.37 -1.60
C ALA A 835 19.65 -28.86 -0.79
N MET A 836 19.89 -29.83 0.10
CA MET A 836 18.92 -30.37 1.05
C MET A 836 19.46 -30.20 2.46
N ASP A 837 18.84 -29.32 3.24
CA ASP A 837 19.23 -29.08 4.63
C ASP A 837 18.66 -30.16 5.54
N THR A 838 19.55 -30.85 6.26
CA THR A 838 19.17 -31.89 7.23
C THR A 838 19.65 -31.52 8.62
N PRO A 839 19.09 -32.12 9.69
CA PRO A 839 19.63 -31.97 11.05
C PRO A 839 21.12 -32.33 11.18
N PHE A 840 21.66 -33.08 10.22
CA PHE A 840 23.02 -33.60 10.21
C PHE A 840 23.98 -32.79 9.31
N GLY A 841 23.49 -31.76 8.61
CA GLY A 841 24.24 -30.95 7.64
C GLY A 841 23.56 -30.86 6.27
N THR A 842 24.22 -30.23 5.30
CA THR A 842 23.64 -29.99 3.96
C THR A 842 24.13 -31.04 2.96
N LEU A 843 23.18 -31.67 2.27
CA LEU A 843 23.42 -32.64 1.21
C LEU A 843 23.17 -32.00 -0.16
N TYR A 844 23.99 -32.33 -1.15
CA TYR A 844 23.76 -31.91 -2.53
C TYR A 844 23.42 -33.12 -3.39
N SER A 845 22.41 -32.97 -4.26
CA SER A 845 22.05 -34.03 -5.21
C SER A 845 23.12 -34.20 -6.29
N THR A 846 23.34 -35.44 -6.73
CA THR A 846 24.35 -35.76 -7.75
C THR A 846 23.85 -35.50 -9.16
N ASN A 847 24.75 -35.38 -10.13
CA ASN A 847 24.35 -35.38 -11.54
C ASN A 847 24.03 -36.83 -11.97
N ILE A 848 22.81 -37.06 -12.48
CA ILE A 848 22.34 -38.38 -12.93
C ILE A 848 22.11 -38.44 -14.45
N THR A 849 22.61 -37.45 -15.19
CA THR A 849 22.60 -37.47 -16.66
C THR A 849 23.63 -38.47 -17.20
N PRO A 850 23.55 -38.89 -18.49
CA PRO A 850 24.53 -39.81 -19.08
C PRO A 850 25.88 -39.18 -19.39
N ASP A 851 26.21 -38.03 -18.77
CA ASP A 851 27.54 -37.44 -18.88
C ASP A 851 28.61 -38.41 -18.34
N PRO A 852 29.68 -38.70 -19.11
CA PRO A 852 30.66 -39.71 -18.74
C PRO A 852 31.65 -39.25 -17.66
N GLU A 853 31.76 -37.95 -17.38
CA GLU A 853 32.73 -37.40 -16.44
C GLU A 853 32.10 -37.05 -15.08
N THR A 854 30.96 -36.37 -15.12
CA THR A 854 30.28 -35.82 -13.94
C THR A 854 28.97 -36.54 -13.61
N GLY A 855 28.38 -37.26 -14.58
CA GLY A 855 27.13 -38.00 -14.44
C GLY A 855 27.31 -39.52 -14.30
N ILE A 856 26.24 -40.26 -14.61
CA ILE A 856 26.22 -41.73 -14.55
C ILE A 856 26.58 -42.41 -15.89
N GLY A 857 27.08 -41.66 -16.88
CA GLY A 857 27.33 -42.16 -18.24
C GLY A 857 28.23 -43.39 -18.34
N ARG A 858 29.11 -43.60 -17.34
CA ARG A 858 30.02 -44.75 -17.26
C ARG A 858 29.56 -45.87 -16.32
N TRP A 859 28.34 -45.79 -15.80
CA TRP A 859 27.80 -46.80 -14.89
C TRP A 859 27.20 -47.94 -15.69
N SER A 860 27.44 -49.19 -15.27
CA SER A 860 26.69 -50.33 -15.79
C SER A 860 25.33 -50.43 -15.11
N PHE A 861 24.39 -51.18 -15.69
CA PHE A 861 23.11 -51.47 -15.03
C PHE A 861 23.31 -52.07 -13.63
N ALA A 862 24.27 -52.99 -13.46
CA ALA A 862 24.58 -53.57 -12.14
C ALA A 862 25.09 -52.53 -11.13
N ALA A 863 25.86 -51.52 -11.57
CA ALA A 863 26.29 -50.43 -10.70
C ALA A 863 25.14 -49.50 -10.33
N PHE A 864 24.24 -49.21 -11.28
CA PHE A 864 23.03 -48.43 -11.06
C PHE A 864 22.08 -49.14 -10.08
N GLU A 865 21.77 -50.41 -10.34
CA GLU A 865 20.95 -51.25 -9.47
C GLU A 865 21.52 -51.33 -8.04
N ARG A 866 22.84 -51.53 -7.91
CA ARG A 866 23.50 -51.55 -6.61
C ARG A 866 23.33 -50.23 -5.84
N ALA A 867 23.38 -49.10 -6.52
CA ALA A 867 23.12 -47.81 -5.89
C ALA A 867 21.66 -47.73 -5.43
N MET A 868 20.71 -48.08 -6.31
CA MET A 868 19.27 -47.98 -6.06
C MET A 868 18.77 -48.95 -4.98
N ARG A 869 19.33 -50.16 -4.86
CA ARG A 869 18.87 -51.19 -3.91
C ARG A 869 19.73 -51.30 -2.64
N GLU A 870 21.05 -51.13 -2.76
CA GLU A 870 21.99 -51.35 -1.65
C GLU A 870 22.50 -50.03 -1.04
N GLY A 871 22.25 -48.87 -1.67
CA GLY A 871 22.80 -47.60 -1.24
C GLY A 871 24.32 -47.53 -1.38
N ILE A 872 24.88 -48.20 -2.39
CA ILE A 872 26.34 -48.26 -2.63
C ILE A 872 26.63 -47.79 -4.06
N SER A 873 27.38 -46.70 -4.18
CA SER A 873 27.79 -46.11 -5.46
C SER A 873 28.68 -47.06 -6.27
N ARG A 874 28.88 -46.79 -7.56
CA ARG A 874 29.78 -47.54 -8.46
C ARG A 874 31.20 -47.72 -7.90
N ASP A 875 31.74 -46.69 -7.25
CA ASP A 875 33.10 -46.70 -6.66
C ASP A 875 33.19 -47.40 -5.30
N GLY A 876 32.08 -47.92 -4.78
CA GLY A 876 32.02 -48.61 -3.49
C GLY A 876 31.72 -47.72 -2.29
N ARG A 877 31.55 -46.39 -2.47
CA ARG A 877 31.14 -45.51 -1.36
C ARG A 877 29.68 -45.73 -0.97
N HIS A 878 29.39 -45.72 0.32
CA HIS A 878 28.02 -45.72 0.82
C HIS A 878 27.33 -44.36 0.55
N LEU A 879 26.10 -44.42 0.06
CA LEU A 879 25.23 -43.28 -0.17
C LEU A 879 24.49 -42.91 1.14
N TYR A 880 24.03 -41.67 1.25
CA TYR A 880 23.21 -41.26 2.40
C TYR A 880 21.74 -41.58 2.07
N PRO A 881 20.92 -41.98 3.05
CA PRO A 881 19.52 -42.39 2.83
C PRO A 881 18.58 -41.25 2.43
N ALA A 882 19.08 -40.02 2.30
CA ALA A 882 18.37 -38.96 1.59
C ALA A 882 18.17 -39.31 0.10
N PHE A 883 19.07 -40.10 -0.47
CA PHE A 883 18.77 -40.87 -1.67
C PHE A 883 17.94 -42.09 -1.24
N PRO A 884 16.67 -42.23 -1.65
CA PRO A 884 15.71 -43.13 -1.01
C PRO A 884 15.88 -44.60 -1.46
N TYR A 885 17.12 -45.12 -1.41
CA TYR A 885 17.42 -46.53 -1.74
C TYR A 885 16.70 -47.53 -0.80
N THR A 886 16.28 -47.07 0.39
CA THR A 886 15.45 -47.85 1.31
C THR A 886 14.03 -48.11 0.80
N SER A 887 13.53 -47.27 -0.10
CA SER A 887 12.26 -47.43 -0.80
C SER A 887 12.48 -48.06 -2.18
N PHE A 888 13.48 -47.58 -2.94
CA PHE A 888 13.77 -48.07 -4.28
C PHE A 888 14.16 -49.56 -4.35
N ARG A 889 14.61 -50.17 -3.24
CA ARG A 889 14.75 -51.63 -3.14
C ARG A 889 13.48 -52.42 -3.48
N ASN A 890 12.29 -51.81 -3.32
CA ASN A 890 11.00 -52.45 -3.58
C ASN A 890 10.64 -52.52 -5.08
N ILE A 891 11.34 -51.76 -5.93
CA ILE A 891 11.11 -51.70 -7.39
C ILE A 891 11.40 -53.07 -8.02
N ASN A 892 10.60 -53.49 -9.00
CA ASN A 892 10.86 -54.72 -9.74
C ASN A 892 11.96 -54.53 -10.81
N ASP A 893 12.63 -55.60 -11.20
CA ASP A 893 13.72 -55.55 -12.19
C ASP A 893 13.35 -54.87 -13.52
N ALA A 894 12.12 -55.05 -14.01
CA ALA A 894 11.68 -54.46 -15.28
C ALA A 894 11.62 -52.93 -15.21
N ASP A 895 11.07 -52.39 -14.11
CA ASP A 895 11.01 -50.95 -13.86
C ASP A 895 12.41 -50.37 -13.60
N MET A 896 13.29 -51.11 -12.89
CA MET A 896 14.68 -50.72 -12.66
C MET A 896 15.47 -50.59 -13.97
N GLN A 897 15.31 -51.57 -14.88
CA GLN A 897 15.94 -51.54 -16.20
C GLN A 897 15.39 -50.40 -17.07
N ALA A 898 14.07 -50.19 -17.05
CA ALA A 898 13.44 -49.09 -17.80
C ALA A 898 13.92 -47.72 -17.32
N LEU A 899 14.03 -47.52 -16.00
CA LEU A 899 14.57 -46.28 -15.40
C LEU A 899 16.01 -46.03 -15.86
N TYR A 900 16.88 -47.04 -15.77
CA TYR A 900 18.26 -46.94 -16.24
C TYR A 900 18.32 -46.57 -17.73
N ALA A 901 17.53 -47.25 -18.58
CA ALA A 901 17.47 -46.95 -20.00
C ALA A 901 17.05 -45.51 -20.28
N TYR A 902 16.02 -45.01 -19.59
CA TYR A 902 15.55 -43.63 -19.73
C TYR A 902 16.59 -42.60 -19.28
N LEU A 903 17.22 -42.78 -18.11
CA LEU A 903 18.26 -41.86 -17.65
C LEU A 903 19.46 -41.84 -18.61
N MET A 904 19.84 -43.01 -19.12
CA MET A 904 20.96 -43.13 -20.07
C MET A 904 20.64 -42.61 -21.48
N SER A 905 19.35 -42.36 -21.80
CA SER A 905 18.93 -41.74 -23.06
C SER A 905 18.76 -40.22 -22.97
N GLN A 906 18.92 -39.61 -21.80
CA GLN A 906 18.76 -38.16 -21.63
C GLN A 906 19.91 -37.39 -22.28
N THR A 907 19.74 -36.07 -22.41
CA THR A 907 20.84 -35.20 -22.86
C THR A 907 21.96 -35.21 -21.80
N PRO A 908 23.22 -35.53 -22.15
CA PRO A 908 24.34 -35.43 -21.23
C PRO A 908 24.55 -33.96 -20.81
N VAL A 909 24.67 -33.72 -19.50
CA VAL A 909 24.99 -32.39 -18.96
C VAL A 909 26.26 -32.51 -18.11
N ARG A 910 27.32 -31.83 -18.51
CA ARG A 910 28.55 -31.75 -17.71
C ARG A 910 28.38 -30.73 -16.61
N GLN A 911 28.21 -31.20 -15.38
CA GLN A 911 28.03 -30.36 -14.19
C GLN A 911 28.49 -31.11 -12.94
N GLU A 912 29.51 -30.56 -12.26
CA GLU A 912 30.02 -31.12 -11.01
C GLU A 912 29.16 -30.62 -9.84
N ALA A 913 28.57 -31.54 -9.08
CA ALA A 913 27.77 -31.20 -7.91
C ALA A 913 28.68 -30.79 -6.74
N PRO A 914 28.30 -29.78 -5.93
CA PRO A 914 29.04 -29.42 -4.72
C PRO A 914 29.21 -30.60 -3.76
N ALA A 915 30.31 -30.63 -3.01
CA ALA A 915 30.54 -31.65 -1.99
C ALA A 915 29.59 -31.48 -0.78
N ASN A 916 29.11 -32.60 -0.24
CA ASN A 916 28.23 -32.59 0.94
C ASN A 916 28.91 -31.97 2.17
N GLN A 917 28.19 -31.10 2.87
CA GLN A 917 28.65 -30.38 4.06
C GLN A 917 28.02 -30.98 5.33
N MET A 918 28.35 -32.24 5.60
CA MET A 918 27.84 -32.96 6.77
C MET A 918 28.64 -32.63 8.04
N ARG A 919 27.93 -32.53 9.17
CA ARG A 919 28.55 -32.29 10.48
C ARG A 919 29.20 -33.57 11.00
N PHE A 920 30.32 -33.44 11.71
CA PHE A 920 30.93 -34.59 12.40
C PHE A 920 29.98 -35.14 13.48
N PRO A 921 29.84 -36.48 13.66
CA PRO A 921 30.51 -37.56 12.94
C PRO A 921 29.80 -38.04 11.66
N PHE A 922 28.68 -37.42 11.27
CA PHE A 922 27.86 -37.83 10.12
C PHE A 922 28.53 -37.65 8.76
N ASN A 923 29.66 -36.94 8.69
CA ASN A 923 30.50 -36.86 7.50
C ASN A 923 31.30 -38.14 7.21
N GLN A 924 31.39 -39.08 8.16
CA GLN A 924 32.12 -40.33 8.00
C GLN A 924 31.28 -41.39 7.28
N ARG A 925 31.46 -41.49 5.95
CA ARG A 925 30.74 -42.44 5.07
C ARG A 925 30.72 -43.90 5.53
N PRO A 926 31.79 -44.50 6.11
CA PRO A 926 31.76 -45.89 6.56
C PRO A 926 30.71 -46.20 7.64
N LEU A 927 30.28 -45.20 8.43
CA LEU A 927 29.23 -45.38 9.43
C LEU A 927 27.88 -45.80 8.81
N MET A 928 27.68 -45.50 7.52
CA MET A 928 26.48 -45.93 6.78
C MET A 928 26.41 -47.45 6.59
N ALA A 929 27.52 -48.19 6.66
CA ALA A 929 27.47 -49.65 6.64
C ALA A 929 26.72 -50.21 7.85
N GLY A 930 26.99 -49.65 9.04
CA GLY A 930 26.27 -49.99 10.27
C GLY A 930 24.82 -49.53 10.23
N TRP A 931 24.56 -48.33 9.68
CA TRP A 931 23.20 -47.84 9.48
C TRP A 931 22.39 -48.76 8.54
N ASN A 932 22.96 -49.14 7.38
CA ASN A 932 22.31 -50.06 6.44
C ASN A 932 22.06 -51.43 7.08
N ALA A 933 22.98 -51.96 7.89
CA ALA A 933 22.77 -53.23 8.58
C ALA A 933 21.57 -53.19 9.56
N LEU A 934 21.26 -52.02 10.13
CA LEU A 934 20.15 -51.83 11.05
C LEU A 934 18.82 -51.49 10.36
N PHE A 935 18.86 -50.75 9.25
CA PHE A 935 17.66 -50.09 8.69
C PHE A 935 17.37 -50.43 7.22
N LEU A 936 18.30 -51.04 6.47
CA LEU A 936 18.06 -51.45 5.09
C LEU A 936 17.55 -52.90 5.02
N GLN A 937 16.30 -53.06 4.60
CA GLN A 937 15.73 -54.36 4.27
C GLN A 937 16.23 -54.86 2.90
N ARG A 938 16.04 -56.15 2.59
CA ARG A 938 16.45 -56.76 1.31
C ARG A 938 15.25 -57.32 0.55
N GLY A 939 15.31 -57.25 -0.79
CA GLY A 939 14.32 -57.83 -1.70
C GLY A 939 13.29 -56.82 -2.23
N GLU A 940 12.54 -57.24 -3.26
CA GLU A 940 11.50 -56.47 -3.93
C GLU A 940 10.16 -56.49 -3.18
N TYR A 941 9.22 -55.62 -3.58
CA TYR A 941 7.84 -55.67 -3.10
C TYR A 941 7.20 -57.02 -3.41
N GLN A 942 6.56 -57.62 -2.41
CA GLN A 942 5.83 -58.88 -2.55
C GLN A 942 4.32 -58.61 -2.52
N PRO A 943 3.57 -58.88 -3.60
CA PRO A 943 2.13 -58.69 -3.61
C PRO A 943 1.43 -59.52 -2.53
N ASP A 944 0.52 -58.90 -1.79
CA ASP A 944 -0.36 -59.59 -0.85
C ASP A 944 -1.46 -60.32 -1.64
N PRO A 945 -1.52 -61.67 -1.58
CA PRO A 945 -2.51 -62.44 -2.33
C PRO A 945 -3.96 -62.22 -1.84
N GLN A 946 -4.17 -61.63 -0.65
CA GLN A 946 -5.49 -61.30 -0.12
C GLN A 946 -6.02 -59.95 -0.61
N ARG A 947 -5.20 -59.16 -1.33
CA ARG A 947 -5.53 -57.81 -1.78
C ARG A 947 -5.72 -57.76 -3.30
N SER A 948 -6.44 -56.75 -3.77
CA SER A 948 -6.68 -56.56 -5.21
C SER A 948 -5.40 -56.19 -5.96
N ALA A 949 -5.38 -56.40 -7.28
CA ALA A 949 -4.26 -55.97 -8.12
C ALA A 949 -4.02 -54.45 -8.05
N GLN A 950 -5.09 -53.66 -7.97
CA GLN A 950 -5.02 -52.21 -7.81
C GLN A 950 -4.40 -51.81 -6.46
N TRP A 951 -4.79 -52.48 -5.37
CA TRP A 951 -4.22 -52.24 -4.04
C TRP A 951 -2.73 -52.55 -4.02
N ASN A 952 -2.32 -53.70 -4.56
CA ASN A 952 -0.92 -54.10 -4.64
C ASN A 952 -0.10 -53.15 -5.55
N ARG A 953 -0.69 -52.66 -6.64
CA ARG A 953 -0.06 -51.64 -7.49
C ARG A 953 0.13 -50.33 -6.72
N GLY A 954 -0.85 -49.92 -5.92
CA GLY A 954 -0.77 -48.73 -5.08
C GLY A 954 0.32 -48.85 -4.02
N ALA A 955 0.34 -49.95 -3.26
CA ALA A 955 1.36 -50.25 -2.27
C ALA A 955 2.77 -50.23 -2.88
N TYR A 956 2.96 -50.91 -4.02
CA TYR A 956 4.22 -50.89 -4.78
C TYR A 956 4.68 -49.47 -5.14
N LEU A 957 3.76 -48.60 -5.57
CA LEU A 957 4.09 -47.23 -5.94
C LEU A 957 4.37 -46.37 -4.71
N VAL A 958 3.60 -46.51 -3.63
CA VAL A 958 3.77 -45.71 -2.39
C VAL A 958 5.04 -46.08 -1.64
N ASP A 959 5.32 -47.38 -1.47
CA ASP A 959 6.47 -47.89 -0.71
C ASP A 959 7.76 -48.01 -1.55
N GLY A 960 7.61 -48.00 -2.88
CA GLY A 960 8.70 -48.13 -3.83
C GLY A 960 9.09 -46.80 -4.45
N LEU A 961 8.52 -46.53 -5.63
CA LEU A 961 8.91 -45.39 -6.47
C LEU A 961 8.54 -44.05 -5.84
N GLY A 962 7.29 -43.85 -5.46
CA GLY A 962 6.79 -42.60 -4.88
C GLY A 962 7.28 -42.33 -3.45
N HIS A 963 7.97 -43.30 -2.83
CA HIS A 963 8.65 -43.20 -1.54
C HIS A 963 7.91 -42.33 -0.51
N CYS A 964 6.58 -42.45 -0.42
CA CYS A 964 5.78 -41.47 0.33
C CYS A 964 6.12 -41.52 1.82
N THR A 965 6.61 -42.67 2.30
CA THR A 965 7.12 -42.86 3.66
C THR A 965 8.27 -41.94 4.01
N ALA A 966 9.09 -41.55 3.03
CA ALA A 966 10.27 -40.71 3.25
C ALA A 966 9.92 -39.33 3.82
N CYS A 967 8.75 -38.81 3.44
CA CYS A 967 8.22 -37.51 3.86
C CYS A 967 7.09 -37.63 4.89
N HIS A 968 6.22 -38.65 4.75
CA HIS A 968 5.02 -38.81 5.56
C HIS A 968 5.20 -39.79 6.74
N SER A 969 6.42 -40.21 7.07
CA SER A 969 6.71 -40.98 8.30
C SER A 969 7.73 -40.27 9.18
N PRO A 970 7.58 -40.31 10.51
CA PRO A 970 8.53 -39.67 11.41
C PRO A 970 9.85 -40.45 11.41
N ARG A 971 10.96 -39.72 11.55
CA ARG A 971 12.31 -40.30 11.62
C ARG A 971 12.77 -40.46 13.07
N ASN A 972 13.63 -41.44 13.33
CA ASN A 972 14.30 -41.61 14.61
C ASN A 972 15.54 -40.68 14.72
N LEU A 973 16.20 -40.65 15.88
CA LEU A 973 17.38 -39.79 16.11
C LEU A 973 18.57 -40.09 15.16
N MET A 974 18.59 -41.27 14.53
CA MET A 974 19.60 -41.66 13.53
C MET A 974 19.14 -41.40 12.09
N GLY A 975 18.03 -40.69 11.90
CA GLY A 975 17.50 -40.32 10.58
C GLY A 975 16.78 -41.43 9.82
N ALA A 976 16.54 -42.60 10.43
CA ALA A 976 15.79 -43.69 9.78
C ALA A 976 14.28 -43.54 10.00
N GLU A 977 13.49 -43.94 9.01
CA GLU A 977 12.03 -43.97 9.07
C GLU A 977 11.55 -44.92 10.16
N LYS A 978 10.56 -44.48 10.95
CA LYS A 978 9.90 -45.34 11.94
C LYS A 978 8.81 -46.16 11.25
N GLY A 979 8.93 -47.48 11.27
CA GLY A 979 7.89 -48.40 10.80
C GLY A 979 6.80 -48.67 11.85
N GLY A 980 6.00 -49.73 11.63
CA GLY A 980 4.94 -50.13 12.57
C GLY A 980 3.82 -49.10 12.64
N SER A 981 3.38 -48.71 13.84
CA SER A 981 2.31 -47.73 14.03
C SER A 981 2.67 -46.31 13.55
N SER A 982 3.95 -46.02 13.31
CA SER A 982 4.42 -44.73 12.76
C SER A 982 4.46 -44.71 11.22
N TYR A 983 4.19 -45.83 10.55
CA TYR A 983 4.16 -45.90 9.09
C TYR A 983 3.12 -44.93 8.53
N LEU A 984 3.57 -43.97 7.70
CA LEU A 984 2.75 -42.93 7.09
C LEU A 984 1.95 -42.06 8.09
N ALA A 985 2.45 -41.91 9.32
CA ALA A 985 1.76 -41.19 10.41
C ALA A 985 1.99 -39.66 10.43
N GLY A 986 2.65 -39.10 9.42
CA GLY A 986 2.98 -37.68 9.27
C GLY A 986 4.45 -37.35 9.59
N GLY A 987 4.90 -36.16 9.22
CA GLY A 987 6.29 -35.74 9.40
C GLY A 987 6.55 -34.26 9.13
N MET A 988 7.79 -33.81 9.34
CA MET A 988 8.26 -32.48 8.94
C MET A 988 9.35 -32.63 7.88
N VAL A 989 9.20 -31.95 6.76
CA VAL A 989 10.15 -31.96 5.64
C VAL A 989 10.40 -30.53 5.19
N ASP A 990 11.66 -30.08 5.25
CA ASP A 990 12.05 -28.72 4.86
C ASP A 990 11.20 -27.61 5.53
N GLY A 991 10.82 -27.85 6.79
CA GLY A 991 9.97 -26.93 7.56
C GLY A 991 8.49 -26.90 7.14
N TRP A 992 8.06 -27.77 6.23
CA TRP A 992 6.66 -28.06 5.91
C TRP A 992 6.15 -29.26 6.70
N GLU A 993 4.91 -29.17 7.15
CA GLU A 993 4.19 -30.28 7.76
C GLU A 993 3.62 -31.20 6.67
N ALA A 994 4.08 -32.45 6.65
CA ALA A 994 3.56 -33.51 5.83
C ALA A 994 2.44 -34.25 6.59
N PRO A 995 1.20 -34.26 6.10
CA PRO A 995 0.07 -34.86 6.82
C PRO A 995 0.18 -36.39 6.94
N ALA A 996 -0.48 -36.97 7.93
CA ALA A 996 -0.57 -38.44 8.04
C ALA A 996 -1.37 -39.03 6.87
N LEU A 997 -0.76 -39.93 6.09
CA LEU A 997 -1.43 -40.62 4.98
C LEU A 997 -2.11 -41.94 5.41
N ASN A 998 -1.77 -42.47 6.59
CA ASN A 998 -2.40 -43.68 7.15
C ASN A 998 -3.74 -43.41 7.85
N ALA A 999 -4.16 -42.15 7.98
CA ALA A 999 -5.34 -41.73 8.74
C ALA A 999 -6.20 -40.72 7.97
N LEU A 1000 -6.15 -40.75 6.63
CA LEU A 1000 -6.83 -39.80 5.75
C LEU A 1000 -8.36 -39.78 5.92
N ALA A 1001 -8.98 -40.91 6.28
CA ALA A 1001 -10.41 -40.99 6.57
C ALA A 1001 -10.79 -40.44 7.96
N LYS A 1002 -9.80 -40.27 8.85
CA LYS A 1002 -9.96 -39.83 10.25
C LYS A 1002 -9.39 -38.42 10.50
N SER A 1003 -8.94 -37.71 9.47
CA SER A 1003 -8.49 -36.31 9.57
C SER A 1003 -9.66 -35.38 9.90
N SER A 1004 -9.35 -34.17 10.37
CA SER A 1004 -10.36 -33.14 10.68
C SER A 1004 -11.29 -32.84 9.49
N THR A 1005 -10.74 -32.88 8.28
CA THR A 1005 -11.47 -32.87 7.02
C THR A 1005 -11.15 -34.21 6.34
N PRO A 1006 -12.05 -35.22 6.33
CA PRO A 1006 -11.77 -36.54 5.76
C PRO A 1006 -11.58 -36.50 4.24
N TRP A 1007 -10.61 -37.28 3.74
CA TRP A 1007 -10.40 -37.47 2.30
C TRP A 1007 -11.20 -38.66 1.77
N SER A 1008 -11.90 -38.47 0.66
CA SER A 1008 -12.36 -39.59 -0.18
C SER A 1008 -11.28 -40.03 -1.19
N GLU A 1009 -11.40 -41.26 -1.70
CA GLU A 1009 -10.50 -41.78 -2.73
C GLU A 1009 -10.55 -40.92 -4.01
N ASP A 1010 -11.72 -40.43 -4.40
CA ASP A 1010 -11.89 -39.54 -5.57
C ASP A 1010 -11.22 -38.18 -5.37
N GLU A 1011 -11.33 -37.59 -4.17
CA GLU A 1011 -10.65 -36.33 -3.85
C GLU A 1011 -9.14 -36.49 -3.84
N LEU A 1012 -8.64 -37.58 -3.28
CA LEU A 1012 -7.20 -37.87 -3.26
C LEU A 1012 -6.67 -38.13 -4.68
N PHE A 1013 -7.40 -38.90 -5.50
CA PHE A 1013 -7.06 -39.12 -6.90
C PHE A 1013 -7.01 -37.81 -7.69
N ASN A 1014 -8.01 -36.94 -7.51
CA ASN A 1014 -8.08 -35.64 -8.18
C ASN A 1014 -6.94 -34.71 -7.74
N TYR A 1015 -6.64 -34.66 -6.45
CA TYR A 1015 -5.53 -33.88 -5.91
C TYR A 1015 -4.18 -34.32 -6.49
N LEU A 1016 -3.88 -35.62 -6.45
CA LEU A 1016 -2.63 -36.17 -7.01
C LEU A 1016 -2.57 -36.07 -8.54
N SER A 1017 -3.72 -35.93 -9.21
CA SER A 1017 -3.81 -35.82 -10.68
C SER A 1017 -3.73 -34.40 -11.21
N THR A 1018 -4.11 -33.40 -10.42
CA THR A 1018 -4.31 -32.02 -10.88
C THR A 1018 -3.60 -30.97 -10.02
N GLY A 1019 -3.22 -31.31 -8.78
CA GLY A 1019 -2.69 -30.37 -7.80
C GLY A 1019 -3.75 -29.66 -6.96
N PHE A 1020 -5.03 -30.04 -7.08
CA PHE A 1020 -6.12 -29.37 -6.38
C PHE A 1020 -7.22 -30.32 -5.91
N SER A 1021 -7.74 -30.03 -4.71
CA SER A 1021 -8.99 -30.57 -4.21
C SER A 1021 -9.78 -29.43 -3.56
N GLU A 1022 -11.09 -29.39 -3.81
CA GLU A 1022 -11.99 -28.36 -3.28
C GLU A 1022 -11.95 -28.28 -1.76
N LYS A 1023 -11.82 -29.43 -1.07
CA LYS A 1023 -11.76 -29.49 0.39
C LYS A 1023 -10.38 -29.27 0.98
N HIS A 1024 -9.31 -29.51 0.23
CA HIS A 1024 -7.95 -29.56 0.80
C HIS A 1024 -7.01 -28.48 0.23
N GLY A 1025 -7.43 -27.77 -0.81
CA GLY A 1025 -6.68 -26.68 -1.42
C GLY A 1025 -5.71 -27.14 -2.50
N VAL A 1026 -4.70 -26.30 -2.76
CA VAL A 1026 -3.70 -26.46 -3.81
C VAL A 1026 -2.42 -27.09 -3.24
N ALA A 1027 -1.78 -27.97 -4.01
CA ALA A 1027 -0.45 -28.49 -3.69
C ALA A 1027 0.59 -27.37 -3.66
N ALA A 1028 1.29 -27.24 -2.54
CA ALA A 1028 2.30 -26.21 -2.27
C ALA A 1028 3.54 -26.82 -1.62
N GLY A 1029 4.63 -26.04 -1.57
CA GLY A 1029 5.91 -26.50 -1.01
C GLY A 1029 6.42 -27.76 -1.71
N PRO A 1030 7.01 -28.73 -0.98
CA PRO A 1030 7.55 -29.97 -1.55
C PRO A 1030 6.52 -30.78 -2.35
N MET A 1031 5.23 -30.72 -2.01
CA MET A 1031 4.18 -31.46 -2.72
C MET A 1031 3.83 -30.86 -4.08
N GLY A 1032 4.13 -29.59 -4.34
CA GLY A 1032 3.84 -28.94 -5.63
C GLY A 1032 4.51 -29.68 -6.80
N PRO A 1033 5.86 -29.79 -6.82
CA PRO A 1033 6.59 -30.53 -7.84
C PRO A 1033 6.26 -32.03 -7.88
N VAL A 1034 6.06 -32.68 -6.72
CA VAL A 1034 5.66 -34.10 -6.65
C VAL A 1034 4.35 -34.31 -7.42
N VAL A 1035 3.36 -33.46 -7.19
CA VAL A 1035 2.08 -33.56 -7.92
C VAL A 1035 2.24 -33.21 -9.40
N SER A 1036 3.13 -32.29 -9.77
CA SER A 1036 3.45 -32.05 -11.18
C SER A 1036 3.94 -33.31 -11.89
N GLU A 1037 4.81 -34.11 -11.25
CA GLU A 1037 5.30 -35.37 -11.82
C GLU A 1037 4.21 -36.45 -11.83
N LEU A 1038 3.48 -36.63 -10.72
CA LEU A 1038 2.36 -37.58 -10.62
C LEU A 1038 1.25 -37.31 -11.64
N ALA A 1039 0.98 -36.04 -11.96
CA ALA A 1039 0.00 -35.66 -12.95
C ALA A 1039 0.33 -36.18 -14.36
N THR A 1040 1.61 -36.47 -14.64
CA THR A 1040 2.09 -37.04 -15.93
C THR A 1040 2.03 -38.57 -16.00
N LEU A 1041 1.70 -39.24 -14.90
CA LEU A 1041 1.59 -40.70 -14.84
C LEU A 1041 0.26 -41.18 -15.43
N PRO A 1042 0.19 -42.46 -15.85
CA PRO A 1042 -1.08 -43.08 -16.19
C PRO A 1042 -2.09 -42.93 -15.06
N LYS A 1043 -3.32 -42.50 -15.36
CA LYS A 1043 -4.36 -42.27 -14.34
C LYS A 1043 -4.68 -43.53 -13.53
N SER A 1044 -4.45 -44.73 -14.09
CA SER A 1044 -4.56 -46.00 -13.36
C SER A 1044 -3.56 -46.11 -12.21
N ASP A 1045 -2.34 -45.58 -12.35
CA ASP A 1045 -1.31 -45.61 -11.31
C ASP A 1045 -1.61 -44.60 -10.21
N VAL A 1046 -2.03 -43.38 -10.56
CA VAL A 1046 -2.46 -42.37 -9.58
C VAL A 1046 -3.69 -42.87 -8.81
N ARG A 1047 -4.63 -43.54 -9.49
CA ARG A 1047 -5.79 -44.17 -8.87
C ARG A 1047 -5.42 -45.34 -7.96
N ALA A 1048 -4.40 -46.11 -8.30
CA ALA A 1048 -3.89 -47.18 -7.45
C ALA A 1048 -3.27 -46.61 -6.15
N ILE A 1049 -2.48 -45.53 -6.25
CA ILE A 1049 -1.94 -44.81 -5.07
C ILE A 1049 -3.08 -44.33 -4.17
N ALA A 1050 -4.07 -43.64 -4.74
CA ALA A 1050 -5.21 -43.14 -3.98
C ALA A 1050 -5.98 -44.28 -3.28
N HIS A 1051 -6.26 -45.37 -4.01
CA HIS A 1051 -6.95 -46.54 -3.46
C HIS A 1051 -6.18 -47.20 -2.30
N TYR A 1052 -4.86 -47.34 -2.43
CA TYR A 1052 -4.03 -47.88 -1.36
C TYR A 1052 -4.06 -46.99 -0.12
N LEU A 1053 -3.77 -45.69 -0.27
CA LEU A 1053 -3.72 -44.75 0.85
C LEU A 1053 -5.09 -44.61 1.55
N SER A 1054 -6.19 -44.55 0.80
CA SER A 1054 -7.55 -44.49 1.37
C SER A 1054 -7.97 -45.76 2.11
N SER A 1055 -7.28 -46.89 1.88
CA SER A 1055 -7.56 -48.16 2.56
C SER A 1055 -6.80 -48.34 3.89
N LEU A 1056 -5.85 -47.45 4.19
CA LEU A 1056 -5.04 -47.55 5.40
C LEU A 1056 -5.83 -47.09 6.63
N GLU A 1057 -5.65 -47.82 7.73
CA GLU A 1057 -6.23 -47.50 9.03
C GLU A 1057 -5.13 -47.37 10.08
N GLY A 1058 -4.76 -46.14 10.41
CA GLY A 1058 -3.78 -45.79 11.44
C GLY A 1058 -4.27 -44.71 12.40
N GLU A 1059 -3.40 -44.29 13.31
CA GLU A 1059 -3.58 -43.11 14.17
C GLU A 1059 -2.53 -42.05 13.82
N PRO A 1060 -2.92 -40.78 13.61
CA PRO A 1060 -1.97 -39.70 13.38
C PRO A 1060 -1.03 -39.54 14.58
N GLN A 1061 0.26 -39.31 14.33
CA GLN A 1061 1.18 -38.98 15.42
C GLN A 1061 1.18 -37.47 15.66
N ALA A 1062 0.77 -37.04 16.86
CA ALA A 1062 0.81 -35.64 17.24
C ALA A 1062 2.24 -35.09 17.14
N LEU A 1063 2.45 -34.12 16.25
CA LEU A 1063 3.69 -33.37 16.19
C LEU A 1063 3.71 -32.42 17.40
N ALA A 1064 4.73 -32.57 18.25
CA ALA A 1064 4.87 -31.71 19.42
C ALA A 1064 5.14 -30.27 18.95
N ALA A 1065 4.24 -29.34 19.28
CA ALA A 1065 4.55 -27.92 19.23
C ALA A 1065 5.75 -27.68 20.17
N ASN A 1066 6.89 -27.26 19.64
CA ASN A 1066 8.01 -26.87 20.49
C ASN A 1066 7.53 -25.74 21.41
N ALA A 1067 7.71 -25.91 22.72
CA ALA A 1067 7.40 -24.86 23.68
C ALA A 1067 8.31 -23.65 23.41
N ALA A 1068 7.72 -22.56 22.95
CA ALA A 1068 8.37 -21.26 22.76
C ALA A 1068 7.54 -20.17 23.49
N PRO A 1069 8.20 -19.09 23.94
CA PRO A 1069 7.81 -18.33 25.13
C PRO A 1069 6.58 -17.44 24.92
N GLN A 1070 5.98 -17.11 26.08
CA GLN A 1070 4.97 -16.07 26.39
C GLN A 1070 3.78 -15.87 25.44
N VAL A 1071 2.58 -15.90 26.03
CA VAL A 1071 1.31 -15.52 25.38
C VAL A 1071 1.47 -14.16 24.73
N ASP A 1072 1.27 -14.11 23.41
CA ASP A 1072 1.28 -12.86 22.66
C ASP A 1072 -0.06 -12.17 22.90
N THR A 1073 -0.13 -11.30 23.92
CA THR A 1073 -1.35 -10.60 24.36
C THR A 1073 -1.86 -9.56 23.36
N HIS A 1074 -1.27 -9.48 22.16
CA HIS A 1074 -1.45 -8.38 21.22
C HIS A 1074 -2.01 -8.78 19.84
N VAL A 1075 -2.44 -10.02 19.68
CA VAL A 1075 -3.08 -10.50 18.44
C VAL A 1075 -4.51 -9.96 18.33
N SER A 1076 -4.80 -9.29 17.22
CA SER A 1076 -6.08 -8.64 16.94
C SER A 1076 -6.84 -9.35 15.83
N LEU A 1077 -7.92 -10.06 16.18
CA LEU A 1077 -8.77 -10.76 15.21
C LEU A 1077 -9.40 -9.81 14.18
N SER A 1078 -9.68 -8.57 14.58
CA SER A 1078 -10.30 -7.60 13.69
C SER A 1078 -9.30 -6.92 12.74
N ASN A 1079 -8.03 -6.75 13.16
CA ASN A 1079 -6.95 -6.45 12.22
C ASN A 1079 -6.84 -7.58 11.19
N GLY A 1080 -6.84 -8.83 11.65
CA GLY A 1080 -6.79 -10.01 10.76
C GLY A 1080 -7.95 -10.05 9.77
N GLU A 1081 -9.17 -9.70 10.22
CA GLU A 1081 -10.32 -9.56 9.34
C GLU A 1081 -10.14 -8.46 8.28
N ARG A 1082 -9.61 -7.30 8.68
CA ARG A 1082 -9.33 -6.19 7.75
C ARG A 1082 -8.30 -6.59 6.70
N VAL A 1083 -7.20 -7.20 7.12
CA VAL A 1083 -6.16 -7.70 6.21
C VAL A 1083 -6.77 -8.75 5.26
N PHE A 1084 -7.59 -9.67 5.77
CA PHE A 1084 -8.27 -10.65 4.91
C PHE A 1084 -9.19 -9.98 3.89
N LYS A 1085 -10.06 -9.05 4.31
CA LYS A 1085 -10.98 -8.32 3.43
C LYS A 1085 -10.24 -7.49 2.38
N GLY A 1086 -9.14 -6.83 2.76
CA GLY A 1086 -8.37 -5.95 1.89
C GLY A 1086 -7.44 -6.69 0.92
N ALA A 1087 -6.82 -7.79 1.35
CA ALA A 1087 -5.75 -8.45 0.59
C ALA A 1087 -6.11 -9.86 0.07
N CYS A 1088 -7.01 -10.59 0.73
CA CYS A 1088 -7.23 -12.02 0.46
C CYS A 1088 -8.63 -12.34 -0.11
N LEU A 1089 -9.66 -11.60 0.32
CA LEU A 1089 -11.07 -11.95 0.10
C LEU A 1089 -11.45 -12.02 -1.39
N ALA A 1090 -10.84 -11.20 -2.25
CA ALA A 1090 -11.12 -11.21 -3.69
C ALA A 1090 -10.84 -12.57 -4.34
N CYS A 1091 -9.83 -13.29 -3.86
CA CYS A 1091 -9.47 -14.63 -4.36
C CYS A 1091 -10.04 -15.76 -3.47
N HIS A 1092 -10.28 -15.49 -2.18
CA HIS A 1092 -10.71 -16.47 -1.17
C HIS A 1092 -12.17 -16.30 -0.71
N SER A 1093 -13.05 -15.81 -1.58
CA SER A 1093 -14.50 -15.63 -1.30
C SER A 1093 -15.29 -16.95 -1.35
N ASP A 1094 -14.79 -17.99 -0.67
CA ASP A 1094 -15.44 -19.29 -0.49
C ASP A 1094 -15.96 -19.92 -1.80
N GLY A 1095 -15.12 -19.96 -2.84
CA GLY A 1095 -15.43 -20.60 -4.13
C GLY A 1095 -16.20 -19.72 -5.12
N LEU A 1096 -16.60 -18.51 -4.72
CA LEU A 1096 -17.25 -17.49 -5.56
C LEU A 1096 -16.25 -16.48 -6.15
N GLY A 1097 -14.95 -16.68 -5.93
CA GLY A 1097 -13.90 -15.83 -6.48
C GLY A 1097 -13.85 -15.88 -8.01
N PRO A 1098 -13.34 -14.84 -8.69
CA PRO A 1098 -13.20 -14.85 -10.14
C PRO A 1098 -12.25 -15.99 -10.57
N LYS A 1099 -12.80 -17.03 -11.21
CA LYS A 1099 -12.02 -18.17 -11.74
C LYS A 1099 -11.03 -17.80 -12.85
N LEU A 1100 -11.07 -16.54 -13.31
CA LEU A 1100 -10.16 -16.00 -14.32
C LEU A 1100 -8.68 -16.02 -13.86
N PHE A 1101 -8.44 -16.08 -12.55
CA PHE A 1101 -7.10 -16.09 -11.95
C PHE A 1101 -6.65 -17.46 -11.44
N GLY A 1102 -7.45 -18.53 -11.62
CA GLY A 1102 -7.16 -19.87 -11.12
C GLY A 1102 -8.27 -20.44 -10.24
N VAL A 1103 -7.91 -21.31 -9.30
CA VAL A 1103 -8.85 -21.92 -8.35
C VAL A 1103 -9.07 -21.03 -7.12
N SER A 1104 -10.27 -21.09 -6.54
CA SER A 1104 -10.64 -20.38 -5.30
C SER A 1104 -10.94 -21.41 -4.20
N PRO A 1105 -9.93 -21.85 -3.44
CA PRO A 1105 -10.14 -22.82 -2.36
C PRO A 1105 -10.94 -22.19 -1.21
N SER A 1106 -11.93 -22.91 -0.68
CA SER A 1106 -12.65 -22.46 0.52
C SER A 1106 -11.75 -22.60 1.75
N MET A 1107 -11.72 -21.56 2.58
CA MET A 1107 -10.93 -21.56 3.82
C MET A 1107 -11.63 -22.37 4.93
N ALA A 1108 -12.95 -22.51 4.87
CA ALA A 1108 -13.75 -23.25 5.84
C ALA A 1108 -13.44 -24.75 5.94
N VAL A 1109 -12.84 -25.33 4.89
CA VAL A 1109 -12.48 -26.77 4.86
C VAL A 1109 -10.98 -27.00 4.68
N ASN A 1110 -10.22 -25.93 4.43
CA ASN A 1110 -8.80 -25.99 4.11
C ASN A 1110 -7.98 -26.66 5.24
N SER A 1111 -7.19 -27.67 4.89
CA SER A 1111 -6.46 -28.48 5.87
C SER A 1111 -5.33 -27.71 6.58
N ASN A 1112 -4.74 -26.67 5.97
CA ASN A 1112 -3.71 -25.86 6.63
C ASN A 1112 -4.31 -24.95 7.72
N VAL A 1113 -5.54 -24.44 7.52
CA VAL A 1113 -6.25 -23.66 8.55
C VAL A 1113 -6.68 -24.55 9.72
N HIS A 1114 -6.90 -25.84 9.45
CA HIS A 1114 -7.32 -26.83 10.45
C HIS A 1114 -6.16 -27.53 11.17
N SER A 1115 -4.92 -27.40 10.69
CA SER A 1115 -3.74 -28.03 11.28
C SER A 1115 -3.49 -27.62 12.74
N ASP A 1116 -2.82 -28.49 13.50
CA ASP A 1116 -2.33 -28.21 14.84
C ASP A 1116 -1.15 -27.21 14.81
N LEU A 1117 -0.39 -27.16 13.72
CA LEU A 1117 0.72 -26.23 13.52
C LEU A 1117 0.37 -25.12 12.49
N PRO A 1118 0.78 -23.86 12.72
CA PRO A 1118 0.52 -22.76 11.79
C PRO A 1118 1.49 -22.73 10.59
N ASP A 1119 2.56 -23.53 10.60
CA ASP A 1119 3.70 -23.44 9.69
C ASP A 1119 3.31 -23.41 8.20
N ASN A 1120 2.50 -24.35 7.73
CA ASN A 1120 2.11 -24.41 6.32
C ASN A 1120 1.30 -23.17 5.90
N LEU A 1121 0.36 -22.72 6.74
CA LEU A 1121 -0.44 -21.52 6.46
C LEU A 1121 0.47 -20.28 6.40
N LEU A 1122 1.34 -20.11 7.39
CA LEU A 1122 2.28 -18.98 7.44
C LEU A 1122 3.22 -18.96 6.24
N ARG A 1123 3.74 -20.12 5.81
CA ARG A 1123 4.58 -20.24 4.61
C ARG A 1123 3.84 -19.83 3.35
N VAL A 1124 2.61 -20.32 3.15
CA VAL A 1124 1.80 -19.96 1.99
C VAL A 1124 1.46 -18.48 1.97
N VAL A 1125 1.12 -17.88 3.12
CA VAL A 1125 0.87 -16.42 3.21
C VAL A 1125 2.14 -15.62 2.91
N LEU A 1126 3.29 -15.99 3.47
CA LEU A 1126 4.53 -15.24 3.31
C LEU A 1126 5.14 -15.38 1.91
N HIS A 1127 5.21 -16.60 1.39
CA HIS A 1127 5.95 -16.92 0.17
C HIS A 1127 5.06 -17.11 -1.07
N GLY A 1128 3.74 -17.27 -0.88
CA GLY A 1128 2.80 -17.52 -1.96
C GLY A 1128 2.97 -18.90 -2.59
N ILE A 1129 2.38 -19.08 -3.77
CA ILE A 1129 2.52 -20.24 -4.64
C ILE A 1129 2.85 -19.72 -6.04
N PRO A 1130 4.11 -19.34 -6.31
CA PRO A 1130 4.51 -18.74 -7.58
C PRO A 1130 4.59 -19.75 -8.72
N THR A 1131 4.80 -21.04 -8.41
CA THR A 1131 4.93 -22.13 -9.38
C THR A 1131 3.97 -23.26 -8.99
N PRO A 1132 2.66 -23.14 -9.32
CA PRO A 1132 1.68 -24.16 -8.99
C PRO A 1132 1.94 -25.47 -9.74
N ALA A 1133 1.43 -26.58 -9.21
CA ALA A 1133 1.65 -27.92 -9.77
C ALA A 1133 1.17 -28.05 -11.23
N THR A 1134 0.08 -27.36 -11.58
CA THR A 1134 -0.40 -27.21 -12.96
C THR A 1134 -0.78 -25.75 -13.23
N ARG A 1135 -0.73 -25.33 -14.51
CA ARG A 1135 -0.97 -23.93 -14.90
C ARG A 1135 -2.39 -23.43 -14.56
N ASP A 1136 -3.37 -24.32 -14.59
CA ASP A 1136 -4.79 -23.99 -14.39
C ASP A 1136 -5.14 -23.60 -12.95
N LEU A 1137 -4.23 -23.85 -11.99
CA LEU A 1137 -4.45 -23.52 -10.58
C LEU A 1137 -4.31 -22.02 -10.29
N GLY A 1138 -3.68 -21.27 -11.19
CA GLY A 1138 -3.35 -19.87 -10.95
C GLY A 1138 -2.18 -19.68 -9.99
N TYR A 1139 -1.70 -18.44 -9.88
CA TYR A 1139 -0.63 -18.07 -8.96
C TYR A 1139 -1.22 -17.46 -7.70
N MET A 1140 -0.56 -17.69 -6.55
CA MET A 1140 -0.85 -16.96 -5.31
C MET A 1140 0.35 -16.07 -4.96
N PRO A 1141 0.18 -14.74 -4.82
CA PRO A 1141 1.28 -13.88 -4.43
C PRO A 1141 1.71 -14.15 -2.98
N GLY A 1142 3.00 -13.97 -2.69
CA GLY A 1142 3.53 -13.95 -1.33
C GLY A 1142 3.41 -12.57 -0.71
N PHE A 1143 3.09 -12.50 0.57
CA PHE A 1143 2.91 -11.26 1.33
C PHE A 1143 4.08 -10.93 2.25
N LYS A 1144 5.22 -11.62 2.14
CA LYS A 1144 6.40 -11.33 2.96
C LYS A 1144 6.79 -9.84 2.88
N ASP A 1145 6.80 -9.24 1.70
CA ASP A 1145 7.30 -7.87 1.59
C ASP A 1145 6.21 -6.84 1.99
N SER A 1146 4.93 -7.23 1.87
CA SER A 1146 3.77 -6.35 2.07
C SER A 1146 3.18 -6.38 3.48
N LEU A 1147 3.30 -7.48 4.23
CA LEU A 1147 2.72 -7.63 5.56
C LEU A 1147 3.81 -7.86 6.61
N SER A 1148 3.70 -7.16 7.73
CA SER A 1148 4.57 -7.38 8.88
C SER A 1148 4.26 -8.68 9.60
N ASP A 1149 5.18 -9.14 10.46
CA ASP A 1149 4.98 -10.37 11.23
C ASP A 1149 3.74 -10.31 12.12
N ARG A 1150 3.43 -9.12 12.65
CA ARG A 1150 2.21 -8.88 13.43
C ARG A 1150 0.96 -8.98 12.57
N GLN A 1151 0.95 -8.38 11.37
CA GLN A 1151 -0.20 -8.46 10.46
C GLN A 1151 -0.44 -9.90 9.98
N VAL A 1152 0.63 -10.66 9.72
CA VAL A 1152 0.54 -12.09 9.37
C VAL A 1152 -0.01 -12.91 10.55
N ALA A 1153 0.42 -12.61 11.78
CA ALA A 1153 -0.11 -13.26 12.98
C ALA A 1153 -1.60 -12.95 13.21
N ASP A 1154 -2.00 -11.68 13.11
CA ASP A 1154 -3.39 -11.23 13.19
C ASP A 1154 -4.27 -11.94 12.14
N LEU A 1155 -3.79 -12.00 10.89
CA LEU A 1155 -4.47 -12.71 9.79
C LEU A 1155 -4.62 -14.21 10.09
N ALA A 1156 -3.55 -14.89 10.48
CA ALA A 1156 -3.58 -16.32 10.77
C ALA A 1156 -4.53 -16.64 11.93
N ALA A 1157 -4.52 -15.83 13.00
CA ALA A 1157 -5.42 -15.98 14.13
C ALA A 1157 -6.88 -15.75 13.74
N TYR A 1158 -7.17 -14.73 12.92
CA TYR A 1158 -8.50 -14.49 12.37
C TYR A 1158 -8.99 -15.67 11.52
N LEU A 1159 -8.17 -16.16 10.59
CA LEU A 1159 -8.53 -17.31 9.75
C LEU A 1159 -8.85 -18.54 10.60
N ARG A 1160 -8.01 -18.83 11.60
CA ARG A 1160 -8.23 -19.93 12.56
C ARG A 1160 -9.55 -19.75 13.32
N HIS A 1161 -9.77 -18.56 13.90
CA HIS A 1161 -10.96 -18.27 14.69
C HIS A 1161 -12.25 -18.35 13.87
N ARG A 1162 -12.23 -17.85 12.63
CA ARG A 1162 -13.40 -17.81 11.75
C ARG A 1162 -13.72 -19.15 11.13
N PHE A 1163 -12.71 -19.85 10.62
CA PHE A 1163 -12.89 -21.02 9.75
C PHE A 1163 -12.62 -22.36 10.43
N ALA A 1164 -11.99 -22.37 11.61
CA ALA A 1164 -11.67 -23.57 12.38
C ALA A 1164 -11.92 -23.32 13.89
N ALA A 1165 -13.11 -22.78 14.22
CA ALA A 1165 -13.50 -22.38 15.57
C ALA A 1165 -13.57 -23.54 16.57
N ASP A 1166 -13.69 -24.78 16.09
CA ASP A 1166 -13.65 -26.02 16.87
C ASP A 1166 -12.24 -26.38 17.36
N LYS A 1167 -11.22 -25.69 16.85
CA LYS A 1167 -9.82 -25.98 17.14
C LYS A 1167 -9.19 -24.96 18.10
N PRO A 1168 -8.16 -25.37 18.88
CA PRO A 1168 -7.43 -24.43 19.72
C PRO A 1168 -6.74 -23.31 18.93
N ALA A 1169 -6.66 -22.13 19.53
CA ALA A 1169 -5.88 -21.01 19.00
C ALA A 1169 -4.38 -21.32 19.04
N TRP A 1170 -3.67 -21.00 17.96
CA TRP A 1170 -2.21 -21.10 17.91
C TRP A 1170 -1.54 -20.07 18.82
N GLN A 1171 -0.36 -20.40 19.34
CA GLN A 1171 0.41 -19.56 20.26
C GLN A 1171 1.69 -19.05 19.58
N GLY A 1172 2.16 -17.86 19.98
CA GLY A 1172 3.43 -17.29 19.50
C GLY A 1172 3.48 -16.99 18.00
N LEU A 1173 2.34 -16.67 17.38
CA LEU A 1173 2.21 -16.52 15.93
C LEU A 1173 3.16 -15.48 15.33
N ALA A 1174 3.38 -14.32 15.97
CA ALA A 1174 4.27 -13.29 15.42
C ALA A 1174 5.74 -13.75 15.40
N SER A 1175 6.21 -14.36 16.50
CA SER A 1175 7.55 -14.96 16.56
C SER A 1175 7.71 -16.08 15.54
N LYS A 1176 6.65 -16.87 15.34
CA LYS A 1176 6.65 -17.95 14.36
C LYS A 1176 6.65 -17.43 12.91
N ALA A 1177 5.89 -16.38 12.62
CA ALA A 1177 5.90 -15.71 11.32
C ALA A 1177 7.30 -15.16 11.00
N ALA A 1178 7.96 -14.50 11.96
CA ALA A 1178 9.33 -14.04 11.81
C ALA A 1178 10.32 -15.19 11.53
N GLN A 1179 10.18 -16.31 12.25
CA GLN A 1179 11.01 -17.50 12.03
C GLN A 1179 10.82 -18.10 10.64
N VAL A 1180 9.57 -18.24 10.18
CA VAL A 1180 9.24 -18.78 8.85
C VAL A 1180 9.75 -17.85 7.76
N ARG A 1181 9.54 -16.54 7.91
CA ARG A 1181 10.02 -15.51 6.98
C ARG A 1181 11.54 -15.57 6.79
N ALA A 1182 12.28 -15.76 7.88
CA ALA A 1182 13.74 -15.87 7.85
C ALA A 1182 14.24 -17.20 7.25
N ASN A 1183 13.39 -18.24 7.22
CA ASN A 1183 13.74 -19.59 6.77
C ASN A 1183 12.71 -20.10 5.75
N PRO A 1184 12.75 -19.61 4.49
CA PRO A 1184 11.75 -19.92 3.47
C PRO A 1184 11.68 -21.42 3.10
N GLY A 1185 12.75 -22.17 3.35
CA GLY A 1185 12.93 -23.54 2.84
C GLY A 1185 13.69 -23.53 1.51
N SER A 1186 13.89 -24.73 0.95
CA SER A 1186 14.56 -24.98 -0.34
C SER A 1186 13.61 -25.06 -1.54
N HIS A 1187 12.29 -25.04 -1.30
CA HIS A 1187 11.22 -25.21 -2.29
C HIS A 1187 10.35 -23.97 -2.50
#